data_AF-A0A1V5WYP8-F1
#
_entry.id   AF-A0A1V5WYP8-F1
#
_cell.length_a   1.000
_cell.length_b   1.000
_cell.length_c   1.000
_cell.angle_alpha   90.00
_cell.angle_beta   90.00
_cell.angle_gamma   90.00
#
_symmetry.space_group_name_H-M   'P 1'
#
loop_
_entity.id
_entity.type
_entity.pdbx_description
1 polymer ?
#
loop_
_entity_poly.entity_id
_entity_poly.type
_entity_poly.pdbx_seq_one_letter_code
_entity_poly.pdbx_strand_id
1 'polypeptide(L)'
;MYNERNDKDNQDITSIHYHTDTGLSEDYIYCYSAWAYDERTNTYSNGFVLACGGVPPSNPTNLTMTSTTNSFNLNWTKGSSTNTVIRRSINTPPQNQEQGTLVYNSTSSSFTDTDITLTKNTTYCYSIWSYNPTTASLSTEYLSSCGILSNMTSPTNLSFPTVAYNSIILNWTPGTGSTNTLIVRKQGSIPSNREDGTTIYEDNGNAFIDTGLIDNTEYCYALYATDNIEYTEPLTGCQSTQTITGLVSHWKFDEGTGTTAYDSAGTNHGTLVNSPVWKTEVDCISGGCLQFDGSNDYVNVGNKTSLNPESGQFTVSAWVRINQVVSDTGMVLSKGNSGKLGYGLWYNPNGSINSDYCNGSVRGSTTYGTGYNDDGWHFLVSVRGNDFKTYIYLDGFYTGSYSQVSSGSISPSNSFYIGQNLNSLQRFKGHVDDVRVYNRALSNEEIFALYSIGIHSYSISHGSCGDSDGANFLVAPIEGLCAHGTPSAVSGVGPWTWMCTGTSASVTCSANKSVDGECGTANKEFYATVAGYGSNTFCSVGSPSPSSPAFPTSGSPASWQCSGVNGGNAVTCTASKASSVCVSGGGGLTCIETVDGAYTVNKYTTTNGTITGNTSWIPPTGVSQIALLAIGGGGGGGNTGAGGGAGGYLYNASLSINHTSYNVTVGAGGLGGAATGDSGYKGSDSSFGAIVAEGGGFGPSHYGNGGNGGCGGGAGMTNATGSVPIPGTGSQGYPGGAGYYNSEFKGNNGGGGGAGGPGVAAGDASNSGDGGPGLANSITGTSIYYAGGGGGGDVANGSASVGGLGGGGNSNFNAAGSNGTDGLGGGGAGGGYTGGTYFNGGNGGSGVVIIRYLTP
;
A
#
# COMPACT_ATOMS: atom_id res chain seq x y z
N MET A 1 11.02 45.67 -39.25
CA MET A 1 10.38 45.67 -40.58
C MET A 1 10.74 46.98 -41.26
N TYR A 2 11.23 46.94 -42.50
CA TYR A 2 11.50 48.13 -43.32
C TYR A 2 10.26 48.38 -44.19
N ASN A 3 9.69 49.59 -44.17
CA ASN A 3 8.64 49.96 -45.11
C ASN A 3 8.68 51.47 -45.36
N GLU A 4 8.86 51.84 -46.64
CA GLU A 4 9.03 53.21 -47.11
C GLU A 4 7.81 54.08 -46.82
N ARG A 5 8.01 55.25 -46.19
CA ARG A 5 7.00 56.32 -46.13
C ARG A 5 7.38 57.44 -47.09
N ASN A 6 6.69 57.49 -48.23
CA ASN A 6 6.52 58.74 -48.97
C ASN A 6 5.30 59.48 -48.43
N ASP A 7 5.51 60.44 -47.53
CA ASP A 7 4.49 61.37 -47.07
C ASP A 7 4.10 62.32 -48.21
N LYS A 8 2.89 62.16 -48.75
CA LYS A 8 2.07 63.28 -49.21
C LYS A 8 0.60 63.01 -48.92
N ASP A 9 0.10 63.77 -47.95
CA ASP A 9 -1.29 64.11 -47.65
C ASP A 9 -1.80 63.68 -46.27
N ASN A 10 -2.38 64.70 -45.64
CA ASN A 10 -2.90 64.86 -44.31
C ASN A 10 -4.06 63.87 -44.01
N GLN A 11 -3.77 62.61 -43.68
CA GLN A 11 -4.78 61.63 -43.25
C GLN A 11 -4.39 60.85 -41.98
N ASP A 12 -5.40 60.68 -41.13
CA ASP A 12 -5.51 59.98 -39.84
C ASP A 12 -4.32 59.16 -39.30
N ILE A 13 -3.88 59.53 -38.09
CA ILE A 13 -2.90 58.80 -37.27
C ILE A 13 -3.60 57.67 -36.46
N THR A 14 -4.53 56.92 -37.08
CA THR A 14 -5.26 55.82 -36.42
C THR A 14 -5.15 54.46 -37.12
N SER A 15 -4.31 54.31 -38.15
CA SER A 15 -4.18 53.03 -38.87
C SER A 15 -3.43 51.96 -38.07
N ILE A 16 -4.18 50.97 -37.57
CA ILE A 16 -3.62 49.74 -37.02
C ILE A 16 -3.01 48.92 -38.16
N HIS A 17 -1.73 48.56 -38.03
CA HIS A 17 -1.02 47.74 -38.99
C HIS A 17 -0.95 46.30 -38.49
N TYR A 18 -1.26 45.33 -39.36
CA TYR A 18 -1.23 43.90 -39.05
C TYR A 18 -0.12 43.21 -39.86
N HIS A 19 0.56 42.24 -39.25
CA HIS A 19 1.48 41.32 -39.92
C HIS A 19 1.11 39.89 -39.54
N THR A 20 1.03 39.01 -40.53
CA THR A 20 0.74 37.58 -40.32
C THR A 20 1.98 36.78 -40.64
N ASP A 21 2.52 36.11 -39.64
CA ASP A 21 3.58 35.12 -39.80
C ASP A 21 2.95 33.73 -40.02
N THR A 22 3.48 32.94 -40.96
CA THR A 22 2.90 31.64 -41.36
C THR A 22 3.95 30.54 -41.37
N GLY A 23 3.53 29.30 -41.12
CA GLY A 23 4.44 28.14 -41.03
C GLY A 23 5.06 27.92 -39.65
N LEU A 24 4.45 28.51 -38.61
CA LEU A 24 4.83 28.34 -37.22
C LEU A 24 4.42 26.95 -36.70
N SER A 25 5.21 26.40 -35.78
CA SER A 25 5.00 25.10 -35.14
C SER A 25 4.36 25.28 -33.76
N GLU A 26 3.43 24.39 -33.40
CA GLU A 26 2.67 24.47 -32.16
C GLU A 26 3.49 24.24 -30.87
N ASP A 27 4.72 23.72 -31.00
CA ASP A 27 5.59 23.37 -29.86
C ASP A 27 6.48 24.51 -29.37
N TYR A 28 6.42 25.68 -30.02
CA TYR A 28 7.29 26.81 -29.72
C TYR A 28 6.51 28.05 -29.29
N ILE A 29 7.14 28.84 -28.41
CA ILE A 29 6.71 30.20 -28.10
C ILE A 29 7.43 31.13 -29.06
N TYR A 30 6.68 31.92 -29.82
CA TYR A 30 7.23 32.92 -30.74
C TYR A 30 7.13 34.29 -30.10
N CYS A 31 8.25 35.03 -30.11
CA CYS A 31 8.35 36.37 -29.58
C CYS A 31 8.69 37.35 -30.70
N TYR A 32 7.85 38.36 -30.88
CA TYR A 32 8.03 39.40 -31.90
C TYR A 32 8.30 40.74 -31.24
N SER A 33 9.37 41.39 -31.66
CA SER A 33 9.75 42.73 -31.24
C SER A 33 9.62 43.72 -32.41
N ALA A 34 8.99 44.87 -32.18
CA ALA A 34 8.84 45.91 -33.19
C ALA A 34 9.40 47.26 -32.71
N TRP A 35 10.21 47.88 -33.57
CA TRP A 35 10.79 49.21 -33.41
C TRP A 35 10.20 50.15 -34.47
N ALA A 36 10.08 51.44 -34.15
CA ALA A 36 9.85 52.46 -35.16
C ALA A 36 11.17 52.79 -35.87
N TYR A 37 11.12 53.07 -37.17
CA TYR A 37 12.27 53.42 -37.98
C TYR A 37 12.06 54.79 -38.64
N ASP A 38 13.04 55.68 -38.49
CA ASP A 38 13.05 56.99 -39.16
C ASP A 38 14.02 56.96 -40.34
N GLU A 39 13.45 57.01 -41.55
CA GLU A 39 14.18 56.93 -42.81
C GLU A 39 15.04 58.18 -43.08
N ARG A 40 14.71 59.34 -42.49
CA ARG A 40 15.46 60.59 -42.72
C ARG A 40 16.77 60.61 -41.93
N THR A 41 16.76 60.03 -40.73
CA THR A 41 17.93 59.93 -39.87
C THR A 41 18.62 58.57 -39.93
N ASN A 42 17.99 57.59 -40.58
CA ASN A 42 18.45 56.20 -40.69
C ASN A 42 18.66 55.57 -39.30
N THR A 43 17.75 55.86 -38.35
CA THR A 43 17.80 55.40 -36.96
C THR A 43 16.52 54.69 -36.53
N TYR A 44 16.65 53.75 -35.59
CA TYR A 44 15.52 53.07 -34.93
C TYR A 44 15.18 53.75 -33.60
N SER A 45 13.94 53.61 -33.12
CA SER A 45 13.54 54.07 -31.80
C SER A 45 14.34 53.38 -30.68
N ASN A 46 14.63 54.11 -29.60
CA ASN A 46 15.32 53.55 -28.43
C ASN A 46 14.51 52.49 -27.66
N GLY A 47 13.18 52.43 -27.87
CA GLY A 47 12.30 51.42 -27.29
C GLY A 47 11.65 50.53 -28.35
N PHE A 48 11.15 49.37 -27.93
CA PHE A 48 10.38 48.43 -28.75
C PHE A 48 9.19 47.87 -27.97
N VAL A 49 8.20 47.38 -28.71
CA VAL A 49 7.14 46.53 -28.15
C VAL A 49 7.53 45.08 -28.36
N LEU A 50 7.30 44.23 -27.35
CA LEU A 50 7.54 42.79 -27.39
C LEU A 50 6.24 42.07 -27.09
N ALA A 51 5.86 41.12 -27.93
CA ALA A 51 4.74 40.22 -27.71
C ALA A 51 5.19 38.78 -27.94
N CYS A 52 4.87 37.89 -26.99
CA CYS A 52 5.17 36.47 -27.07
C CYS A 52 3.89 35.65 -26.98
N GLY A 53 3.80 34.57 -27.75
CA GLY A 53 2.66 33.64 -27.70
C GLY A 53 2.97 32.31 -28.36
N GLY A 54 2.32 31.24 -27.91
CA GLY A 54 2.31 29.95 -28.59
C GLY A 54 1.26 29.94 -29.71
N VAL A 55 1.44 29.05 -30.69
CA VAL A 55 0.38 28.78 -31.67
C VAL A 55 -0.70 27.93 -30.97
N PRO A 56 -1.97 28.37 -30.96
CA PRO A 56 -3.07 27.58 -30.42
C PRO A 56 -3.19 26.23 -31.12
N PRO A 57 -3.33 25.11 -30.38
CA PRO A 57 -3.62 23.83 -30.99
C PRO A 57 -5.01 23.84 -31.65
N SER A 58 -5.23 22.92 -32.59
CA SER A 58 -6.52 22.77 -33.27
C SER A 58 -7.63 22.34 -32.30
N ASN A 59 -8.86 22.71 -32.65
CA ASN A 59 -10.03 22.49 -31.81
C ASN A 59 -10.36 20.99 -31.68
N PRO A 60 -10.81 20.50 -30.50
CA PRO A 60 -11.39 19.18 -30.39
C PRO A 60 -12.70 19.10 -31.19
N THR A 61 -13.09 17.90 -31.63
CA THR A 61 -14.33 17.65 -32.39
C THR A 61 -15.14 16.48 -31.81
N ASN A 62 -16.41 16.30 -32.21
CA ASN A 62 -17.25 15.13 -31.88
C ASN A 62 -17.42 14.83 -30.37
N LEU A 63 -17.71 15.83 -29.54
CA LEU A 63 -18.03 15.60 -28.13
C LEU A 63 -19.36 14.86 -27.99
N THR A 64 -19.33 13.69 -27.36
CA THR A 64 -20.50 12.94 -26.93
C THR A 64 -20.46 12.77 -25.42
N MET A 65 -21.64 12.83 -24.80
CA MET A 65 -21.79 12.66 -23.36
C MET A 65 -22.96 11.75 -23.05
N THR A 66 -22.74 10.77 -22.17
CA THR A 66 -23.79 9.93 -21.60
C THR A 66 -23.73 10.00 -20.08
N SER A 67 -24.88 10.08 -19.43
CA SER A 67 -24.97 10.00 -17.97
C SER A 67 -25.37 8.60 -17.52
N THR A 68 -24.88 8.20 -16.35
CA THR A 68 -25.36 7.05 -15.58
C THR A 68 -26.09 7.56 -14.34
N THR A 69 -26.32 6.69 -13.35
CA THR A 69 -26.86 7.07 -12.04
C THR A 69 -25.85 7.81 -11.15
N ASN A 70 -24.56 7.70 -11.45
CA ASN A 70 -23.47 8.21 -10.60
C ASN A 70 -22.30 8.84 -11.37
N SER A 71 -22.34 8.91 -12.71
CA SER A 71 -21.24 9.47 -13.49
C SER A 71 -21.67 10.08 -14.83
N PHE A 72 -20.77 10.90 -15.39
CA PHE A 72 -20.85 11.37 -16.78
C PHE A 72 -19.68 10.81 -17.59
N ASN A 73 -19.98 10.11 -18.67
CA ASN A 73 -18.97 9.62 -19.62
C ASN A 73 -18.88 10.59 -20.79
N LEU A 74 -17.71 11.20 -20.96
CA LEU A 74 -17.39 12.12 -22.04
C LEU A 74 -16.42 11.45 -23.01
N ASN A 75 -16.73 11.52 -24.30
CA ASN A 75 -15.83 11.07 -25.38
C ASN A 75 -15.72 12.16 -26.44
N TRP A 76 -14.52 12.38 -26.97
CA TRP A 76 -14.27 13.39 -28.00
C TRP A 76 -13.16 12.95 -28.95
N THR A 77 -13.07 13.63 -30.09
CA THR A 77 -11.91 13.55 -30.99
C THR A 77 -10.95 14.68 -30.63
N LYS A 78 -9.69 14.35 -30.39
CA LYS A 78 -8.66 15.33 -30.02
C LYS A 78 -8.33 16.27 -31.18
N GLY A 79 -7.93 17.49 -30.83
CA GLY A 79 -7.19 18.37 -31.74
C GLY A 79 -5.71 17.95 -31.88
N SER A 80 -4.89 18.86 -32.39
CA SER A 80 -3.47 18.63 -32.68
C SER A 80 -2.59 18.49 -31.43
N SER A 81 -3.06 18.97 -30.27
CA SER A 81 -2.33 18.83 -29.02
C SER A 81 -2.47 17.46 -28.37
N THR A 82 -1.47 17.09 -27.56
CA THR A 82 -1.45 15.85 -26.80
C THR A 82 -2.44 15.85 -25.64
N ASN A 83 -2.71 17.00 -25.02
CA ASN A 83 -3.61 17.10 -23.87
C ASN A 83 -4.96 17.72 -24.23
N THR A 84 -5.96 17.36 -23.43
CA THR A 84 -7.29 17.98 -23.42
C THR A 84 -7.59 18.43 -22.00
N VAL A 85 -8.17 19.63 -21.88
CA VAL A 85 -8.66 20.18 -20.61
C VAL A 85 -10.19 20.18 -20.61
N ILE A 86 -10.79 19.70 -19.52
CA ILE A 86 -12.24 19.72 -19.31
C ILE A 86 -12.57 20.44 -18.01
N ARG A 87 -13.51 21.37 -18.10
CA ARG A 87 -14.07 22.09 -16.95
C ARG A 87 -15.55 21.75 -16.82
N ARG A 88 -16.04 21.63 -15.58
CA ARG A 88 -17.44 21.36 -15.23
C ARG A 88 -18.04 22.52 -14.45
N SER A 89 -19.29 22.88 -14.74
CA SER A 89 -20.11 23.79 -13.93
C SER A 89 -21.57 23.37 -13.91
N ILE A 90 -22.33 23.98 -13.01
CA ILE A 90 -23.77 23.73 -12.87
C ILE A 90 -24.53 24.66 -13.82
N ASN A 91 -25.56 24.14 -14.48
CA ASN A 91 -26.52 24.83 -15.36
C ASN A 91 -25.99 25.47 -16.65
N THR A 92 -24.77 25.99 -16.68
CA THR A 92 -24.20 26.68 -17.85
C THR A 92 -22.79 26.17 -18.14
N PRO A 93 -22.39 25.90 -19.40
CA PRO A 93 -21.03 25.47 -19.71
C PRO A 93 -19.97 26.52 -19.41
N PRO A 94 -18.79 26.15 -18.89
CA PRO A 94 -17.67 27.06 -18.73
C PRO A 94 -17.25 27.69 -20.06
N GLN A 95 -16.99 28.99 -20.09
CA GLN A 95 -16.63 29.71 -21.31
C GLN A 95 -15.12 29.93 -21.47
N ASN A 96 -14.35 29.74 -20.40
CA ASN A 96 -12.90 29.90 -20.36
C ASN A 96 -12.28 29.06 -19.23
N GLN A 97 -10.94 29.06 -19.15
CA GLN A 97 -10.17 28.28 -18.17
C GLN A 97 -10.36 28.70 -16.71
N GLU A 98 -10.91 29.88 -16.42
CA GLU A 98 -11.10 30.37 -15.06
C GLU A 98 -12.47 29.96 -14.48
N GLN A 99 -13.39 29.55 -15.35
CA GLN A 99 -14.75 29.18 -14.97
C GLN A 99 -14.88 27.67 -14.68
N GLY A 100 -15.64 27.34 -13.64
CA GLY A 100 -15.96 25.96 -13.28
C GLY A 100 -14.80 25.19 -12.63
N THR A 101 -15.11 23.95 -12.28
CA THR A 101 -14.18 23.00 -11.65
C THR A 101 -13.36 22.29 -12.73
N LEU A 102 -12.04 22.23 -12.57
CA LEU A 102 -11.19 21.42 -13.45
C LEU A 102 -11.40 19.94 -13.11
N VAL A 103 -11.97 19.19 -14.05
CA VAL A 103 -12.27 17.76 -13.85
C VAL A 103 -11.32 16.85 -14.62
N TYR A 104 -10.64 17.39 -15.64
CA TYR A 104 -9.70 16.62 -16.44
C TYR A 104 -8.64 17.52 -17.11
N ASN A 105 -7.38 17.08 -17.10
CA ASN A 105 -6.26 17.68 -17.85
C ASN A 105 -5.23 16.58 -18.16
N SER A 106 -5.44 15.83 -19.23
CA SER A 106 -4.59 14.67 -19.57
C SER A 106 -4.70 14.28 -21.05
N THR A 107 -4.09 13.15 -21.42
CA THR A 107 -3.85 12.69 -22.80
C THR A 107 -4.80 11.58 -23.28
N SER A 108 -5.85 11.21 -22.55
CA SER A 108 -6.95 10.40 -23.11
C SER A 108 -7.86 11.23 -24.03
N SER A 109 -8.67 10.54 -24.84
CA SER A 109 -9.77 11.08 -25.66
C SER A 109 -11.16 10.70 -25.10
N SER A 110 -11.18 10.20 -23.88
CA SER A 110 -12.38 9.90 -23.08
C SER A 110 -12.10 10.16 -21.61
N PHE A 111 -13.14 10.51 -20.86
CA PHE A 111 -13.09 10.79 -19.43
C PHE A 111 -14.43 10.43 -18.78
N THR A 112 -14.38 9.86 -17.59
CA THR A 112 -15.57 9.58 -16.78
C THR A 112 -15.50 10.41 -15.51
N ASP A 113 -16.44 11.33 -15.37
CA ASP A 113 -16.61 12.12 -14.17
C ASP A 113 -17.40 11.30 -13.14
N THR A 114 -16.69 10.75 -12.16
CA THR A 114 -17.25 9.98 -11.03
C THR A 114 -17.19 10.76 -9.72
N ASP A 115 -17.19 12.10 -9.78
CA ASP A 115 -17.13 12.94 -8.60
C ASP A 115 -18.34 12.65 -7.69
N ILE A 116 -18.05 12.24 -6.45
CA ILE A 116 -19.07 11.87 -5.45
C ILE A 116 -19.96 13.05 -5.02
N THR A 117 -19.58 14.28 -5.35
CA THR A 117 -20.37 15.49 -5.09
C THR A 117 -21.44 15.77 -6.15
N LEU A 118 -21.48 14.97 -7.22
CA LEU A 118 -22.52 15.08 -8.23
C LEU A 118 -23.87 14.68 -7.62
N THR A 119 -24.88 15.53 -7.83
CA THR A 119 -26.22 15.32 -7.28
C THR A 119 -27.20 15.00 -8.39
N LYS A 120 -28.12 14.07 -8.12
CA LYS A 120 -29.21 13.70 -9.04
C LYS A 120 -30.14 14.90 -9.28
N ASN A 121 -30.77 14.96 -10.45
CA ASN A 121 -31.60 16.09 -10.92
C ASN A 121 -30.89 17.45 -11.09
N THR A 122 -29.57 17.51 -10.91
CA THR A 122 -28.77 18.71 -11.20
C THR A 122 -28.20 18.64 -12.61
N THR A 123 -28.35 19.73 -13.38
CA THR A 123 -27.75 19.85 -14.71
C THR A 123 -26.27 20.20 -14.57
N TYR A 124 -25.40 19.31 -15.03
CA TYR A 124 -23.96 19.53 -15.14
C TYR A 124 -23.59 19.77 -16.60
N CYS A 125 -22.81 20.83 -16.81
CA CYS A 125 -22.31 21.23 -18.11
C CYS A 125 -20.79 21.16 -18.13
N TYR A 126 -20.25 20.62 -19.22
CA TYR A 126 -18.83 20.44 -19.45
C TYR A 126 -18.40 21.25 -20.65
N SER A 127 -17.19 21.82 -20.59
CA SER A 127 -16.52 22.45 -21.72
C SER A 127 -15.12 21.86 -21.90
N ILE A 128 -14.72 21.65 -23.16
CA ILE A 128 -13.53 20.90 -23.56
C ILE A 128 -12.67 21.72 -24.53
N TRP A 129 -11.39 21.87 -24.22
CA TRP A 129 -10.37 22.50 -25.07
C TRP A 129 -9.20 21.56 -25.34
N SER A 130 -8.56 21.68 -26.51
CA SER A 130 -7.20 21.16 -26.68
C SER A 130 -6.23 22.05 -25.91
N TYR A 131 -5.23 21.47 -25.25
CA TYR A 131 -4.29 22.22 -24.42
C TYR A 131 -2.86 21.77 -24.69
N ASN A 132 -1.99 22.71 -25.05
CA ASN A 132 -0.56 22.46 -25.15
C ASN A 132 0.13 22.82 -23.83
N PRO A 133 0.63 21.83 -23.06
CA PRO A 133 1.29 22.10 -21.77
C PRO A 133 2.65 22.80 -21.93
N THR A 134 3.31 22.70 -23.08
CA THR A 134 4.63 23.31 -23.34
C THR A 134 4.50 24.83 -23.50
N THR A 135 3.48 25.28 -24.20
CA THR A 135 3.25 26.70 -24.51
C THR A 135 2.13 27.32 -23.67
N ALA A 136 1.54 26.54 -22.74
CA ALA A 136 0.38 26.89 -21.94
C ALA A 136 -0.81 27.44 -22.75
N SER A 137 -0.94 27.02 -24.02
CA SER A 137 -1.91 27.57 -24.97
C SER A 137 -3.12 26.63 -25.15
N LEU A 138 -4.33 27.21 -25.16
CA LEU A 138 -5.57 26.52 -25.50
C LEU A 138 -5.89 26.63 -26.98
N SER A 139 -6.72 25.71 -27.47
CA SER A 139 -7.45 25.90 -28.70
C SER A 139 -8.35 27.14 -28.64
N THR A 140 -8.56 27.76 -29.80
CA THR A 140 -9.34 29.01 -29.91
C THR A 140 -10.83 28.80 -29.69
N GLU A 141 -11.35 27.61 -30.03
CA GLU A 141 -12.71 27.21 -29.72
C GLU A 141 -12.74 26.02 -28.76
N TYR A 142 -13.92 25.77 -28.20
CA TYR A 142 -14.20 24.66 -27.30
C TYR A 142 -15.54 24.01 -27.64
N LEU A 143 -15.67 22.75 -27.22
CA LEU A 143 -16.94 22.04 -27.28
C LEU A 143 -17.60 22.06 -25.91
N SER A 144 -18.92 22.09 -25.87
CA SER A 144 -19.66 21.96 -24.63
C SER A 144 -20.83 21.00 -24.73
N SER A 145 -21.14 20.31 -23.63
CA SER A 145 -22.31 19.45 -23.50
C SER A 145 -22.88 19.51 -22.08
N CYS A 146 -24.20 19.42 -21.94
CA CYS A 146 -24.90 19.44 -20.66
C CYS A 146 -25.77 18.21 -20.49
N GLY A 147 -25.90 17.72 -19.26
CA GLY A 147 -26.68 16.53 -18.94
C GLY A 147 -27.04 16.46 -17.46
N ILE A 148 -27.95 15.55 -17.14
CA ILE A 148 -28.45 15.31 -15.79
C ILE A 148 -28.16 13.85 -15.44
N LEU A 149 -27.73 13.58 -14.22
CA LEU A 149 -27.60 12.21 -13.73
C LEU A 149 -28.98 11.54 -13.69
N SER A 150 -29.09 10.37 -14.29
CA SER A 150 -30.36 9.62 -14.33
C SER A 150 -30.73 9.11 -12.93
N ASN A 151 -32.00 9.15 -12.56
CA ASN A 151 -32.48 8.46 -11.35
C ASN A 151 -32.61 6.95 -11.62
N MET A 152 -32.46 6.15 -10.56
CA MET A 152 -32.90 4.75 -10.59
C MET A 152 -34.41 4.70 -10.79
N THR A 153 -34.89 3.74 -11.58
CA THR A 153 -36.34 3.49 -11.69
C THR A 153 -36.74 2.34 -10.78
N SER A 154 -37.92 2.43 -10.17
CA SER A 154 -38.46 1.34 -9.35
C SER A 154 -38.65 0.07 -10.21
N PRO A 155 -38.57 -1.13 -9.58
CA PRO A 155 -38.96 -2.36 -10.26
C PRO A 155 -40.39 -2.27 -10.81
N THR A 156 -40.70 -3.03 -11.85
CA THR A 156 -42.04 -3.08 -12.46
C THR A 156 -42.52 -4.51 -12.70
N ASN A 157 -43.79 -4.71 -13.08
CA ASN A 157 -44.35 -6.01 -13.50
C ASN A 157 -44.22 -7.17 -12.48
N LEU A 158 -44.45 -6.90 -11.19
CA LEU A 158 -44.51 -7.96 -10.18
C LEU A 158 -45.68 -8.90 -10.48
N SER A 159 -45.38 -10.19 -10.54
CA SER A 159 -46.35 -11.26 -10.77
C SER A 159 -46.00 -12.50 -9.97
N PHE A 160 -47.00 -13.36 -9.77
CA PHE A 160 -46.88 -14.56 -8.96
C PHE A 160 -47.28 -15.78 -9.79
N PRO A 161 -46.41 -16.28 -10.68
CA PRO A 161 -46.78 -17.28 -11.69
C PRO A 161 -47.16 -18.63 -11.09
N THR A 162 -46.58 -18.99 -9.95
CA THR A 162 -46.88 -20.24 -9.24
C THR A 162 -47.02 -19.94 -7.76
N VAL A 163 -48.15 -20.36 -7.20
CA VAL A 163 -48.43 -20.29 -5.76
C VAL A 163 -48.72 -21.70 -5.29
N ALA A 164 -47.91 -22.20 -4.37
CA ALA A 164 -48.14 -23.45 -3.65
C ALA A 164 -48.62 -23.14 -2.23
N TYR A 165 -48.84 -24.17 -1.43
CA TYR A 165 -49.28 -23.99 -0.04
C TYR A 165 -48.16 -23.51 0.90
N ASN A 166 -46.89 -23.68 0.52
CA ASN A 166 -45.76 -23.24 1.33
C ASN A 166 -44.74 -22.38 0.57
N SER A 167 -45.06 -22.00 -0.67
CA SER A 167 -44.15 -21.23 -1.48
C SER A 167 -44.87 -20.38 -2.52
N ILE A 168 -44.26 -19.26 -2.85
CA ILE A 168 -44.74 -18.32 -3.86
C ILE A 168 -43.55 -18.01 -4.77
N ILE A 169 -43.71 -18.19 -6.07
CA ILE A 169 -42.74 -17.68 -7.06
C ILE A 169 -43.08 -16.23 -7.34
N LEU A 170 -42.09 -15.35 -7.30
CA LEU A 170 -42.17 -13.95 -7.66
C LEU A 170 -41.38 -13.73 -8.95
N ASN A 171 -41.98 -13.03 -9.91
CA ASN A 171 -41.31 -12.52 -11.09
C ASN A 171 -41.49 -11.00 -11.18
N TRP A 172 -40.45 -10.26 -11.56
CA TRP A 172 -40.50 -8.81 -11.76
C TRP A 172 -39.57 -8.36 -12.90
N THR A 173 -39.66 -7.09 -13.27
CA THR A 173 -38.71 -6.41 -14.15
C THR A 173 -37.81 -5.52 -13.27
N PRO A 174 -36.48 -5.73 -13.25
CA PRO A 174 -35.56 -4.92 -12.45
C PRO A 174 -35.62 -3.43 -12.80
N GLY A 175 -35.30 -2.58 -11.81
CA GLY A 175 -35.12 -1.16 -12.02
C GLY A 175 -33.95 -0.85 -12.95
N THR A 176 -34.08 0.18 -13.79
CA THR A 176 -32.95 0.66 -14.61
C THR A 176 -32.01 1.52 -13.76
N GLY A 177 -30.70 1.27 -13.86
CA GLY A 177 -29.68 2.03 -13.14
C GLY A 177 -29.37 1.53 -11.73
N SER A 178 -30.09 0.51 -11.24
CA SER A 178 -29.78 -0.21 -10.00
C SER A 178 -28.82 -1.38 -10.24
N THR A 179 -28.06 -1.75 -9.22
CA THR A 179 -27.26 -2.99 -9.21
C THR A 179 -28.11 -4.19 -8.80
N ASN A 180 -28.99 -4.02 -7.80
CA ASN A 180 -29.77 -5.10 -7.19
C ASN A 180 -31.25 -4.73 -7.04
N THR A 181 -32.08 -5.75 -6.84
CA THR A 181 -33.45 -5.62 -6.31
C THR A 181 -33.49 -6.22 -4.90
N LEU A 182 -33.90 -5.43 -3.91
CA LEU A 182 -34.20 -5.87 -2.55
C LEU A 182 -35.68 -6.25 -2.44
N ILE A 183 -36.02 -7.39 -1.84
CA ILE A 183 -37.40 -7.82 -1.58
C ILE A 183 -37.61 -8.02 -0.08
N VAL A 184 -38.57 -7.29 0.48
CA VAL A 184 -39.03 -7.42 1.86
C VAL A 184 -40.41 -8.06 1.86
N ARG A 185 -40.60 -9.09 2.69
CA ARG A 185 -41.84 -9.84 2.86
C ARG A 185 -42.45 -9.57 4.22
N LYS A 186 -43.77 -9.43 4.29
CA LYS A 186 -44.54 -9.34 5.53
C LYS A 186 -45.84 -10.14 5.44
N GLN A 187 -46.19 -10.81 6.53
CA GLN A 187 -47.43 -11.58 6.63
C GLN A 187 -48.64 -10.64 6.81
N GLY A 188 -49.69 -10.82 6.01
CA GLY A 188 -51.00 -10.18 6.15
C GLY A 188 -51.08 -8.67 5.87
N SER A 189 -49.97 -8.00 5.52
CA SER A 189 -49.98 -6.58 5.15
C SER A 189 -48.72 -6.19 4.39
N ILE A 190 -48.81 -5.17 3.53
CA ILE A 190 -47.69 -4.63 2.77
C ILE A 190 -46.64 -4.04 3.73
N PRO A 191 -45.34 -4.35 3.57
CA PRO A 191 -44.25 -3.67 4.26
C PRO A 191 -44.35 -2.15 4.09
N SER A 192 -44.33 -1.40 5.19
CA SER A 192 -44.38 0.08 5.15
C SER A 192 -43.03 0.71 4.80
N ASN A 193 -41.93 0.00 5.07
CA ASN A 193 -40.57 0.37 4.72
C ASN A 193 -39.70 -0.89 4.62
N ARG A 194 -38.39 -0.73 4.42
CA ARG A 194 -37.45 -1.84 4.22
C ARG A 194 -37.20 -2.64 5.51
N GLU A 195 -37.39 -2.02 6.66
CA GLU A 195 -37.23 -2.65 7.96
C GLU A 195 -38.52 -3.32 8.47
N ASP A 196 -39.65 -3.08 7.82
CA ASP A 196 -40.98 -3.59 8.20
C ASP A 196 -41.30 -4.93 7.55
N GLY A 197 -40.57 -5.98 7.95
CA GLY A 197 -40.76 -7.34 7.46
C GLY A 197 -39.48 -8.16 7.53
N THR A 198 -39.39 -9.16 6.66
CA THR A 198 -38.21 -10.00 6.48
C THR A 198 -37.65 -9.76 5.09
N THR A 199 -36.39 -9.35 4.99
CA THR A 199 -35.66 -9.38 3.71
C THR A 199 -35.48 -10.83 3.27
N ILE A 200 -35.99 -11.16 2.09
CA ILE A 200 -35.95 -12.53 1.54
C ILE A 200 -35.08 -12.64 0.29
N TYR A 201 -34.68 -11.51 -0.30
CA TYR A 201 -33.88 -11.47 -1.52
C TYR A 201 -33.18 -10.12 -1.69
N GLU A 202 -31.91 -10.13 -2.11
CA GLU A 202 -31.17 -8.93 -2.55
C GLU A 202 -30.09 -9.31 -3.58
N ASP A 203 -30.43 -9.25 -4.87
CA ASP A 203 -29.53 -9.60 -5.98
C ASP A 203 -30.02 -8.98 -7.31
N ASN A 204 -29.32 -9.19 -8.41
CA ASN A 204 -29.57 -8.59 -9.73
C ASN A 204 -30.56 -9.36 -10.62
N GLY A 205 -31.21 -10.39 -10.09
CA GLY A 205 -32.14 -11.24 -10.83
C GLY A 205 -33.52 -10.62 -11.03
N ASN A 206 -34.41 -11.41 -11.64
CA ASN A 206 -35.77 -11.01 -12.03
C ASN A 206 -36.85 -12.03 -11.63
N ALA A 207 -36.46 -13.07 -10.88
CA ALA A 207 -37.34 -14.08 -10.33
C ALA A 207 -36.77 -14.64 -9.02
N PHE A 208 -37.66 -15.01 -8.10
CA PHE A 208 -37.32 -15.59 -6.80
C PHE A 208 -38.41 -16.55 -6.33
N ILE A 209 -38.05 -17.62 -5.63
CA ILE A 209 -39.01 -18.54 -5.02
C ILE A 209 -38.95 -18.33 -3.51
N ASP A 210 -40.00 -17.77 -2.94
CA ASP A 210 -40.18 -17.66 -1.50
C ASP A 210 -40.75 -18.97 -0.96
N THR A 211 -40.07 -19.61 0.00
CA THR A 211 -40.41 -20.94 0.54
C THR A 211 -40.61 -20.91 2.06
N GLY A 212 -41.11 -22.01 2.63
CA GLY A 212 -41.33 -22.12 4.08
C GLY A 212 -42.53 -21.29 4.57
N LEU A 213 -43.43 -20.96 3.66
CA LEU A 213 -44.64 -20.20 3.98
C LEU A 213 -45.68 -21.10 4.66
N ILE A 214 -46.47 -20.49 5.53
CA ILE A 214 -47.63 -21.14 6.15
C ILE A 214 -48.73 -21.27 5.10
N ASP A 215 -49.47 -22.38 5.10
CA ASP A 215 -50.60 -22.60 4.20
C ASP A 215 -51.78 -21.67 4.52
N ASN A 216 -52.60 -21.39 3.50
CA ASN A 216 -53.74 -20.48 3.59
C ASN A 216 -53.42 -19.12 4.25
N THR A 217 -52.21 -18.60 4.03
CA THR A 217 -51.71 -17.38 4.67
C THR A 217 -51.31 -16.36 3.62
N GLU A 218 -51.73 -15.12 3.81
CA GLU A 218 -51.38 -14.00 2.93
C GLU A 218 -49.98 -13.46 3.26
N TYR A 219 -49.15 -13.31 2.23
CA TYR A 219 -47.86 -12.65 2.28
C TYR A 219 -47.82 -11.50 1.27
N CYS A 220 -47.35 -10.35 1.73
CA CYS A 220 -47.15 -9.17 0.93
C CYS A 220 -45.66 -8.84 0.80
N TYR A 221 -45.30 -8.30 -0.35
CA TYR A 221 -43.92 -8.03 -0.74
C TYR A 221 -43.76 -6.57 -1.12
N ALA A 222 -42.59 -6.00 -0.82
CA ALA A 222 -42.13 -4.68 -1.28
C ALA A 222 -40.75 -4.83 -1.93
N LEU A 223 -40.64 -4.46 -3.20
CA LEU A 223 -39.46 -4.59 -4.03
C LEU A 223 -38.82 -3.22 -4.29
N TYR A 224 -37.57 -3.05 -3.92
CA TYR A 224 -36.81 -1.81 -4.07
C TYR A 224 -35.65 -2.02 -5.05
N ALA A 225 -35.46 -1.11 -6.01
CA ALA A 225 -34.24 -1.08 -6.80
C ALA A 225 -33.15 -0.32 -6.02
N THR A 226 -31.93 -0.84 -5.98
CA THR A 226 -30.82 -0.25 -5.22
C THR A 226 -29.48 -0.34 -5.95
N ASP A 227 -28.62 0.65 -5.75
CA ASP A 227 -27.21 0.68 -6.14
C ASP A 227 -26.27 0.39 -4.95
N ASN A 228 -26.81 -0.22 -3.88
CA ASN A 228 -26.20 -0.46 -2.57
C ASN A 228 -25.98 0.82 -1.71
N ILE A 229 -26.46 1.98 -2.16
CA ILE A 229 -26.37 3.25 -1.43
C ILE A 229 -27.77 3.82 -1.23
N GLU A 230 -28.55 3.91 -2.31
CA GLU A 230 -29.90 4.44 -2.30
C GLU A 230 -30.92 3.37 -2.71
N TYR A 231 -32.20 3.65 -2.46
CA TYR A 231 -33.30 2.76 -2.80
C TYR A 231 -34.43 3.58 -3.42
N THR A 232 -35.11 3.01 -4.41
CA THR A 232 -36.29 3.61 -5.03
C THR A 232 -37.52 3.50 -4.13
N GLU A 233 -38.64 4.10 -4.54
CA GLU A 233 -39.96 3.71 -4.02
C GLU A 233 -40.26 2.23 -4.34
N PRO A 234 -40.99 1.50 -3.48
CA PRO A 234 -41.21 0.07 -3.66
C PRO A 234 -42.29 -0.23 -4.70
N LEU A 235 -42.09 -1.32 -5.43
CA LEU A 235 -43.18 -2.06 -6.09
C LEU A 235 -43.76 -3.08 -5.11
N THR A 236 -45.07 -3.04 -4.88
CA THR A 236 -45.71 -3.88 -3.86
C THR A 236 -46.71 -4.87 -4.44
N GLY A 237 -46.89 -6.02 -3.81
CA GLY A 237 -47.96 -6.97 -4.14
C GLY A 237 -48.16 -8.05 -3.08
N CYS A 238 -49.35 -8.64 -3.02
CA CYS A 238 -49.70 -9.69 -2.04
C CYS A 238 -50.20 -10.96 -2.73
N GLN A 239 -49.95 -12.11 -2.10
CA GLN A 239 -50.52 -13.41 -2.47
C GLN A 239 -50.77 -14.29 -1.24
N SER A 240 -51.82 -15.09 -1.32
CA SER A 240 -52.12 -16.13 -0.33
C SER A 240 -51.66 -17.49 -0.81
N THR A 241 -50.94 -18.21 0.03
CA THR A 241 -50.58 -19.60 -0.24
C THR A 241 -51.84 -20.48 -0.37
N GLN A 242 -51.71 -21.59 -1.09
CA GLN A 242 -52.78 -22.59 -1.17
C GLN A 242 -53.05 -23.25 0.20
N THR A 243 -54.21 -23.87 0.37
CA THR A 243 -54.56 -24.61 1.59
C THR A 243 -54.23 -26.10 1.45
N ILE A 244 -53.61 -26.72 2.46
CA ILE A 244 -53.53 -28.19 2.50
C ILE A 244 -54.87 -28.74 3.00
N THR A 245 -55.65 -29.35 2.11
CA THR A 245 -56.95 -29.93 2.49
C THR A 245 -56.82 -31.31 3.13
N GLY A 246 -57.83 -31.77 3.86
CA GLY A 246 -57.90 -33.14 4.38
C GLY A 246 -57.05 -33.43 5.62
N LEU A 247 -56.47 -32.41 6.26
CA LEU A 247 -55.81 -32.53 7.56
C LEU A 247 -56.87 -32.86 8.62
N VAL A 248 -56.71 -34.00 9.28
CA VAL A 248 -57.62 -34.51 10.32
C VAL A 248 -57.11 -34.18 11.71
N SER A 249 -55.81 -34.37 11.92
CA SER A 249 -55.15 -34.12 13.20
C SER A 249 -53.72 -33.66 12.99
N HIS A 250 -53.27 -32.75 13.87
CA HIS A 250 -51.92 -32.20 13.90
C HIS A 250 -51.49 -32.00 15.34
N TRP A 251 -50.57 -32.83 15.82
CA TRP A 251 -49.90 -32.65 17.11
C TRP A 251 -48.54 -32.01 16.86
N LYS A 252 -48.45 -30.71 17.16
CA LYS A 252 -47.20 -29.96 17.02
C LYS A 252 -46.18 -30.30 18.10
N PHE A 253 -46.67 -30.59 19.31
CA PHE A 253 -45.85 -30.79 20.51
C PHE A 253 -45.14 -29.53 21.06
N ASP A 254 -45.71 -28.35 20.78
CA ASP A 254 -45.21 -27.04 21.24
C ASP A 254 -45.66 -26.66 22.68
N GLU A 255 -46.41 -27.50 23.38
CA GLU A 255 -47.00 -27.15 24.68
C GLU A 255 -45.97 -26.94 25.79
N GLY A 256 -44.83 -27.62 25.69
CA GLY A 256 -43.69 -27.50 26.62
C GLY A 256 -43.91 -28.04 28.04
N THR A 257 -45.16 -28.22 28.49
CA THR A 257 -45.51 -28.73 29.83
C THR A 257 -46.87 -29.44 29.86
N GLY A 258 -47.15 -30.15 30.96
CA GLY A 258 -48.43 -30.82 31.21
C GLY A 258 -48.49 -32.24 30.63
N THR A 259 -49.70 -32.83 30.62
CA THR A 259 -49.92 -34.23 30.20
C THR A 259 -50.79 -34.36 28.96
N THR A 260 -51.08 -33.26 28.27
CA THR A 260 -51.97 -33.23 27.12
C THR A 260 -51.18 -32.79 25.89
N ALA A 261 -51.24 -33.57 24.81
CA ALA A 261 -50.81 -33.15 23.49
C ALA A 261 -52.03 -32.65 22.72
N TYR A 262 -52.09 -31.35 22.42
CA TYR A 262 -53.23 -30.79 21.71
C TYR A 262 -53.15 -31.12 20.22
N ASP A 263 -54.33 -31.29 19.64
CA ASP A 263 -54.52 -31.46 18.21
C ASP A 263 -54.91 -30.09 17.69
N SER A 264 -54.02 -29.42 16.97
CA SER A 264 -54.27 -28.06 16.46
C SER A 264 -55.19 -28.03 15.24
N ALA A 265 -55.41 -29.17 14.59
CA ALA A 265 -56.30 -29.28 13.42
C ALA A 265 -57.70 -29.79 13.77
N GLY A 266 -57.89 -30.36 14.97
CA GLY A 266 -59.12 -31.05 15.35
C GLY A 266 -59.31 -31.21 16.86
N THR A 267 -60.02 -32.26 17.26
CA THR A 267 -60.38 -32.54 18.66
C THR A 267 -59.79 -33.86 19.17
N ASN A 268 -58.79 -34.41 18.47
CA ASN A 268 -58.16 -35.68 18.82
C ASN A 268 -56.96 -35.46 19.76
N HIS A 269 -57.18 -34.73 20.87
CA HIS A 269 -56.12 -34.52 21.86
C HIS A 269 -55.59 -35.85 22.42
N GLY A 270 -54.29 -35.92 22.61
CA GLY A 270 -53.59 -37.05 23.21
C GLY A 270 -53.30 -36.83 24.69
N THR A 271 -53.24 -37.91 25.46
CA THR A 271 -52.75 -37.91 26.84
C THR A 271 -51.39 -38.59 26.91
N LEU A 272 -50.39 -37.90 27.46
CA LEU A 272 -49.07 -38.47 27.75
C LEU A 272 -49.19 -39.50 28.87
N VAL A 273 -48.64 -40.70 28.66
CA VAL A 273 -48.67 -41.81 29.62
C VAL A 273 -47.26 -42.25 29.95
N ASN A 274 -46.97 -42.42 31.24
CA ASN A 274 -45.67 -42.75 31.83
C ASN A 274 -44.58 -41.67 31.76
N SER A 275 -44.96 -40.46 31.35
CA SER A 275 -44.13 -39.24 31.37
C SER A 275 -43.10 -39.09 30.23
N PRO A 276 -43.51 -39.18 28.94
CA PRO A 276 -42.75 -38.58 27.85
C PRO A 276 -42.36 -37.14 28.22
N VAL A 277 -41.12 -36.77 27.91
CA VAL A 277 -40.53 -35.50 28.38
C VAL A 277 -40.68 -34.44 27.30
N TRP A 278 -41.23 -33.28 27.67
CA TRP A 278 -41.24 -32.10 26.79
C TRP A 278 -39.83 -31.56 26.59
N LYS A 279 -39.50 -31.25 25.34
CA LYS A 279 -38.24 -30.66 24.93
C LYS A 279 -38.51 -29.35 24.20
N THR A 280 -37.54 -28.46 24.26
CA THR A 280 -37.61 -27.10 23.70
C THR A 280 -36.95 -27.06 22.32
N GLU A 281 -37.10 -25.93 21.63
CA GLU A 281 -36.61 -25.70 20.26
C GLU A 281 -35.14 -26.04 20.02
N VAL A 282 -34.29 -25.99 21.05
CA VAL A 282 -32.87 -26.40 20.99
C VAL A 282 -32.70 -27.88 20.61
N ASP A 283 -33.65 -28.73 21.01
CA ASP A 283 -33.60 -30.18 20.79
C ASP A 283 -34.58 -30.66 19.70
N CYS A 284 -35.48 -29.78 19.23
CA CYS A 284 -36.67 -30.11 18.45
C CYS A 284 -36.60 -29.57 17.01
N ILE A 285 -37.39 -30.12 16.08
CA ILE A 285 -37.34 -29.66 14.68
C ILE A 285 -38.14 -28.36 14.51
N SER A 286 -39.18 -28.15 15.30
CA SER A 286 -39.97 -26.91 15.29
C SER A 286 -40.56 -26.67 16.67
N GLY A 287 -40.30 -25.51 17.29
CA GLY A 287 -40.93 -25.16 18.56
C GLY A 287 -40.61 -26.15 19.69
N GLY A 288 -41.53 -27.02 20.06
CA GLY A 288 -41.32 -28.06 21.07
C GLY A 288 -41.52 -29.48 20.51
N CYS A 289 -41.05 -30.48 21.24
CA CYS A 289 -41.21 -31.89 20.87
C CYS A 289 -41.28 -32.79 22.10
N LEU A 290 -41.60 -34.08 21.89
CA LEU A 290 -41.62 -35.07 22.95
C LEU A 290 -40.46 -36.06 22.83
N GLN A 291 -39.75 -36.29 23.93
CA GLN A 291 -38.77 -37.34 24.10
C GLN A 291 -39.40 -38.57 24.77
N PHE A 292 -39.12 -39.75 24.21
CA PHE A 292 -39.58 -41.05 24.69
C PHE A 292 -38.38 -41.90 25.09
N ASP A 293 -38.47 -42.56 26.25
CA ASP A 293 -37.36 -43.29 26.86
C ASP A 293 -37.08 -44.69 26.24
N GLY A 294 -38.04 -45.24 25.49
CA GLY A 294 -37.97 -46.58 24.93
C GLY A 294 -38.45 -47.71 25.86
N SER A 295 -38.93 -47.41 27.07
CA SER A 295 -39.38 -48.40 28.05
C SER A 295 -40.90 -48.51 28.10
N ASN A 296 -41.59 -47.40 28.36
CA ASN A 296 -43.04 -47.41 28.56
C ASN A 296 -43.75 -46.09 28.22
N ASP A 297 -43.02 -45.09 27.71
CA ASP A 297 -43.56 -43.80 27.29
C ASP A 297 -44.42 -43.90 26.03
N TYR A 298 -45.55 -43.18 26.00
CA TYR A 298 -46.37 -43.01 24.81
C TYR A 298 -47.40 -41.88 24.97
N VAL A 299 -48.01 -41.46 23.85
CA VAL A 299 -49.22 -40.62 23.82
C VAL A 299 -50.42 -41.47 23.42
N ASN A 300 -51.48 -41.42 24.23
CA ASN A 300 -52.76 -42.09 23.97
C ASN A 300 -53.79 -41.09 23.46
N VAL A 301 -54.18 -41.21 22.19
CA VAL A 301 -55.20 -40.36 21.55
C VAL A 301 -56.61 -40.97 21.68
N GLY A 302 -56.70 -42.23 22.15
CA GLY A 302 -57.94 -42.97 22.27
C GLY A 302 -58.47 -43.50 20.94
N ASN A 303 -59.62 -44.17 20.97
CA ASN A 303 -60.28 -44.67 19.76
C ASN A 303 -61.15 -43.57 19.14
N LYS A 304 -60.62 -42.91 18.11
CA LYS A 304 -61.30 -41.86 17.34
C LYS A 304 -61.63 -42.36 15.94
N THR A 305 -62.89 -42.22 15.52
CA THR A 305 -63.35 -42.64 14.19
C THR A 305 -62.74 -41.80 13.07
N SER A 306 -62.49 -40.51 13.31
CA SER A 306 -61.83 -39.60 12.36
C SER A 306 -60.44 -40.06 11.94
N LEU A 307 -59.76 -40.87 12.76
CA LEU A 307 -58.43 -41.43 12.47
C LEU A 307 -58.51 -42.78 11.73
N ASN A 308 -59.70 -43.24 11.37
CA ASN A 308 -59.88 -44.41 10.52
C ASN A 308 -59.82 -44.00 9.03
N PRO A 309 -59.14 -44.76 8.16
CA PRO A 309 -59.09 -44.49 6.73
C PRO A 309 -60.40 -44.96 6.06
N GLU A 310 -61.50 -44.26 6.33
CA GLU A 310 -62.86 -44.63 5.88
C GLU A 310 -63.05 -44.57 4.35
N SER A 311 -62.22 -43.79 3.65
CA SER A 311 -62.12 -43.75 2.18
C SER A 311 -61.13 -44.78 1.62
N GLY A 312 -60.40 -45.49 2.48
CA GLY A 312 -59.28 -46.36 2.12
C GLY A 312 -57.97 -45.62 1.84
N GLN A 313 -58.00 -44.30 1.72
CA GLN A 313 -56.82 -43.45 1.57
C GLN A 313 -56.45 -42.79 2.89
N PHE A 314 -55.17 -42.51 3.08
CA PHE A 314 -54.69 -41.68 4.17
C PHE A 314 -53.26 -41.23 3.92
N THR A 315 -52.82 -40.24 4.69
CA THR A 315 -51.40 -39.93 4.86
C THR A 315 -51.12 -39.72 6.33
N VAL A 316 -50.03 -40.28 6.84
CA VAL A 316 -49.52 -39.99 8.18
C VAL A 316 -48.08 -39.55 8.07
N SER A 317 -47.71 -38.52 8.81
CA SER A 317 -46.35 -37.99 8.85
C SER A 317 -45.89 -37.72 10.27
N ALA A 318 -44.60 -37.83 10.51
CA ALA A 318 -43.96 -37.42 11.75
C ALA A 318 -42.51 -37.02 11.46
N TRP A 319 -42.03 -35.98 12.14
CA TRP A 319 -40.61 -35.79 12.33
C TRP A 319 -40.15 -36.66 13.48
N VAL A 320 -39.05 -37.40 13.29
CA VAL A 320 -38.49 -38.27 14.33
C VAL A 320 -36.99 -38.14 14.40
N ARG A 321 -36.45 -38.19 15.61
CA ARG A 321 -35.02 -38.35 15.88
C ARG A 321 -34.82 -39.67 16.60
N ILE A 322 -34.28 -40.66 15.91
CA ILE A 322 -34.14 -42.03 16.43
C ILE A 322 -32.74 -42.20 17.01
N ASN A 323 -32.65 -42.65 18.27
CA ASN A 323 -31.36 -42.78 18.94
C ASN A 323 -30.45 -43.83 18.30
N GLN A 324 -29.13 -43.59 18.29
CA GLN A 324 -28.16 -44.55 17.71
C GLN A 324 -28.18 -45.93 18.37
N VAL A 325 -28.42 -45.98 19.69
CA VAL A 325 -28.46 -47.23 20.46
C VAL A 325 -29.90 -47.67 20.68
N VAL A 326 -30.40 -48.45 19.72
CA VAL A 326 -31.70 -49.14 19.77
C VAL A 326 -31.51 -50.64 19.66
N SER A 327 -31.97 -51.39 20.66
CA SER A 327 -31.92 -52.87 20.68
C SER A 327 -33.15 -53.50 20.04
N ASP A 328 -34.25 -52.75 19.93
CA ASP A 328 -35.58 -53.26 19.60
C ASP A 328 -36.30 -52.36 18.59
N THR A 329 -37.36 -52.90 17.99
CA THR A 329 -38.27 -52.19 17.09
C THR A 329 -39.08 -51.13 17.85
N GLY A 330 -39.04 -49.88 17.41
CA GLY A 330 -39.77 -48.77 18.02
C GLY A 330 -40.89 -48.22 17.13
N MET A 331 -42.10 -48.12 17.69
CA MET A 331 -43.30 -47.69 16.96
C MET A 331 -43.46 -46.16 17.03
N VAL A 332 -43.37 -45.47 15.89
CA VAL A 332 -43.55 -44.01 15.83
C VAL A 332 -45.02 -43.67 16.05
N LEU A 333 -45.92 -44.28 15.28
CA LEU A 333 -47.36 -44.13 15.44
C LEU A 333 -48.11 -45.39 14.99
N SER A 334 -49.28 -45.63 15.58
CA SER A 334 -50.15 -46.73 15.18
C SER A 334 -51.63 -46.40 15.42
N LYS A 335 -52.50 -46.89 14.55
CA LYS A 335 -53.95 -46.96 14.77
C LYS A 335 -54.39 -48.41 14.73
N GLY A 336 -55.13 -48.85 15.74
CA GLY A 336 -55.62 -50.23 15.77
C GLY A 336 -54.60 -51.18 16.40
N ASN A 337 -54.40 -52.34 15.77
CA ASN A 337 -53.31 -53.25 16.07
C ASN A 337 -52.48 -53.40 14.79
N SER A 338 -51.39 -52.64 14.68
CA SER A 338 -50.46 -52.76 13.54
C SER A 338 -49.94 -54.20 13.47
N GLY A 339 -49.97 -54.77 12.26
CA GLY A 339 -49.82 -56.21 12.03
C GLY A 339 -51.11 -57.05 12.00
N LYS A 340 -52.27 -56.49 12.39
CA LYS A 340 -53.58 -57.18 12.36
C LYS A 340 -54.70 -56.37 11.71
N LEU A 341 -55.27 -55.39 12.39
CA LEU A 341 -56.30 -54.52 11.82
C LEU A 341 -55.92 -53.10 12.19
N GLY A 342 -55.45 -52.34 11.21
CA GLY A 342 -54.85 -51.05 11.46
C GLY A 342 -53.79 -50.63 10.45
N TYR A 343 -53.09 -49.57 10.80
CA TYR A 343 -51.92 -49.07 10.09
C TYR A 343 -50.88 -48.58 11.11
N GLY A 344 -49.61 -48.56 10.72
CA GLY A 344 -48.52 -48.13 11.57
C GLY A 344 -47.27 -47.70 10.80
N LEU A 345 -46.42 -46.94 11.47
CA LEU A 345 -45.13 -46.45 11.00
C LEU A 345 -44.10 -46.67 12.11
N TRP A 346 -43.00 -47.35 11.81
CA TRP A 346 -41.99 -47.74 12.81
C TRP A 346 -40.58 -47.86 12.24
N TYR A 347 -39.60 -47.99 13.13
CA TYR A 347 -38.21 -48.33 12.78
C TYR A 347 -37.80 -49.69 13.36
N ASN A 348 -36.88 -50.39 12.68
CA ASN A 348 -36.25 -51.62 13.20
C ASN A 348 -34.87 -51.32 13.82
N PRO A 349 -34.26 -52.24 14.60
CA PRO A 349 -32.95 -52.03 15.24
C PRO A 349 -31.81 -51.63 14.30
N ASN A 350 -31.90 -51.99 13.01
CA ASN A 350 -30.94 -51.59 11.98
C ASN A 350 -31.22 -50.20 11.37
N GLY A 351 -32.14 -49.42 11.94
CA GLY A 351 -32.55 -48.10 11.46
C GLY A 351 -33.41 -48.13 10.19
N SER A 352 -33.92 -49.28 9.74
CA SER A 352 -34.83 -49.31 8.58
C SER A 352 -36.22 -48.77 8.93
N ILE A 353 -36.85 -48.04 8.01
CA ILE A 353 -38.19 -47.45 8.17
C ILE A 353 -39.24 -48.38 7.57
N ASN A 354 -40.37 -48.54 8.26
CA ASN A 354 -41.39 -49.49 7.89
C ASN A 354 -42.78 -48.89 8.04
N SER A 355 -43.67 -49.27 7.12
CA SER A 355 -45.08 -48.96 7.20
C SER A 355 -45.92 -50.19 6.91
N ASP A 356 -47.07 -50.29 7.56
CA ASP A 356 -48.07 -51.29 7.22
C ASP A 356 -49.49 -50.78 7.14
N TYR A 357 -50.27 -51.55 6.39
CA TYR A 357 -51.71 -51.52 6.37
C TYR A 357 -52.23 -52.96 6.44
N CYS A 358 -53.15 -53.23 7.36
CA CYS A 358 -53.72 -54.55 7.53
C CYS A 358 -55.24 -54.46 7.69
N ASN A 359 -55.97 -55.25 6.90
CA ASN A 359 -57.44 -55.23 6.86
C ASN A 359 -58.10 -56.25 7.81
N GLY A 360 -57.34 -56.88 8.71
CA GLY A 360 -57.79 -57.97 9.58
C GLY A 360 -57.48 -59.36 9.02
N SER A 361 -57.26 -59.49 7.72
CA SER A 361 -56.98 -60.76 7.03
C SER A 361 -55.64 -60.76 6.29
N VAL A 362 -55.32 -59.66 5.60
CA VAL A 362 -54.10 -59.50 4.78
C VAL A 362 -53.33 -58.29 5.26
N ARG A 363 -52.04 -58.49 5.53
CA ARG A 363 -51.08 -57.45 5.89
C ARG A 363 -50.21 -57.09 4.70
N GLY A 364 -50.24 -55.83 4.30
CA GLY A 364 -49.22 -55.22 3.46
C GLY A 364 -48.22 -54.52 4.35
N SER A 365 -46.96 -54.95 4.30
CA SER A 365 -45.85 -54.32 5.03
C SER A 365 -44.77 -53.99 4.03
N THR A 366 -44.20 -52.80 4.14
CA THR A 366 -43.05 -52.39 3.33
C THR A 366 -41.96 -51.80 4.22
N THR A 367 -40.72 -51.99 3.82
CA THR A 367 -39.51 -51.61 4.57
C THR A 367 -38.57 -50.91 3.63
N TYR A 368 -37.94 -49.83 4.08
CA TYR A 368 -36.98 -49.06 3.30
C TYR A 368 -35.70 -48.74 4.09
N GLY A 369 -34.58 -48.86 3.39
CA GLY A 369 -33.24 -48.46 3.83
C GLY A 369 -32.79 -49.09 5.15
N THR A 370 -31.75 -48.50 5.75
CA THR A 370 -31.15 -48.84 7.05
C THR A 370 -30.34 -47.64 7.54
N GLY A 371 -30.07 -47.54 8.83
CA GLY A 371 -29.15 -46.53 9.38
C GLY A 371 -29.76 -45.17 9.70
N TYR A 372 -31.10 -45.03 9.66
CA TYR A 372 -31.81 -43.80 10.07
C TYR A 372 -31.99 -43.70 11.60
N ASN A 373 -31.27 -44.54 12.34
CA ASN A 373 -31.04 -44.43 13.77
C ASN A 373 -29.67 -43.79 13.99
N ASP A 374 -29.47 -42.59 13.47
CA ASP A 374 -28.18 -41.88 13.46
C ASP A 374 -28.15 -40.72 14.46
N ASP A 375 -29.17 -40.60 15.32
CA ASP A 375 -29.43 -39.42 16.16
C ASP A 375 -29.71 -38.13 15.35
N GLY A 376 -30.03 -38.24 14.06
CA GLY A 376 -30.50 -37.15 13.19
C GLY A 376 -32.04 -37.08 13.12
N TRP A 377 -32.55 -35.91 12.71
CA TRP A 377 -33.98 -35.72 12.43
C TRP A 377 -34.31 -36.22 11.02
N HIS A 378 -35.34 -37.07 10.93
CA HIS A 378 -35.87 -37.56 9.66
C HIS A 378 -37.38 -37.31 9.58
N PHE A 379 -37.86 -36.96 8.39
CA PHE A 379 -39.28 -36.79 8.11
C PHE A 379 -39.84 -38.04 7.46
N LEU A 380 -40.62 -38.80 8.23
CA LEU A 380 -41.20 -40.06 7.77
C LEU A 380 -42.65 -39.84 7.38
N VAL A 381 -43.03 -40.33 6.21
CA VAL A 381 -44.41 -40.27 5.75
C VAL A 381 -44.85 -41.62 5.17
N SER A 382 -46.04 -42.06 5.56
CA SER A 382 -46.74 -43.18 4.95
C SER A 382 -47.98 -42.69 4.23
N VAL A 383 -48.05 -42.95 2.92
CA VAL A 383 -49.15 -42.50 2.06
C VAL A 383 -49.86 -43.71 1.50
N ARG A 384 -51.19 -43.76 1.60
CA ARG A 384 -52.01 -44.77 0.93
C ARG A 384 -52.91 -44.13 -0.12
N GLY A 385 -52.68 -44.51 -1.38
CA GLY A 385 -53.38 -44.00 -2.55
C GLY A 385 -54.68 -44.74 -2.89
N ASN A 386 -55.38 -44.25 -3.92
CA ASN A 386 -56.56 -44.91 -4.50
C ASN A 386 -56.23 -46.20 -5.25
N ASP A 387 -54.94 -46.45 -5.49
CA ASP A 387 -54.40 -47.66 -6.11
C ASP A 387 -54.17 -48.80 -5.10
N PHE A 388 -54.62 -48.62 -3.85
CA PHE A 388 -54.47 -49.56 -2.73
C PHE A 388 -53.02 -49.86 -2.32
N LYS A 389 -52.06 -49.04 -2.78
CA LYS A 389 -50.67 -49.14 -2.39
C LYS A 389 -50.38 -48.22 -1.21
N THR A 390 -49.54 -48.71 -0.30
CA THR A 390 -49.00 -47.94 0.82
C THR A 390 -47.53 -47.66 0.54
N TYR A 391 -47.20 -46.39 0.37
CA TYR A 391 -45.91 -45.84 -0.01
C TYR A 391 -45.18 -45.29 1.21
N ILE A 392 -43.85 -45.43 1.24
CA ILE A 392 -43.00 -44.72 2.20
C ILE A 392 -42.32 -43.54 1.50
N TYR A 393 -42.37 -42.39 2.15
CA TYR A 393 -41.52 -41.24 1.84
C TYR A 393 -40.60 -40.98 3.03
N LEU A 394 -39.39 -40.55 2.71
CA LEU A 394 -38.37 -40.19 3.68
C LEU A 394 -37.75 -38.86 3.25
N ASP A 395 -37.65 -37.92 4.19
CA ASP A 395 -37.01 -36.61 4.01
C ASP A 395 -37.56 -35.86 2.78
N GLY A 396 -38.87 -35.95 2.58
CA GLY A 396 -39.60 -35.29 1.49
C GLY A 396 -39.69 -36.06 0.18
N PHE A 397 -39.01 -37.21 0.04
CA PHE A 397 -38.92 -37.94 -1.23
C PHE A 397 -39.54 -39.33 -1.18
N TYR A 398 -40.15 -39.75 -2.30
CA TYR A 398 -40.65 -41.12 -2.45
C TYR A 398 -39.49 -42.12 -2.48
N THR A 399 -39.56 -43.14 -1.63
CA THR A 399 -38.47 -44.13 -1.47
C THR A 399 -38.41 -45.20 -2.57
N GLY A 400 -39.37 -45.22 -3.50
CA GLY A 400 -39.52 -46.32 -4.47
C GLY A 400 -40.17 -47.58 -3.88
N SER A 401 -40.46 -47.61 -2.57
CA SER A 401 -40.98 -48.78 -1.86
C SER A 401 -42.48 -48.68 -1.61
N TYR A 402 -43.19 -49.78 -1.85
CA TYR A 402 -44.61 -49.89 -1.52
C TYR A 402 -44.99 -51.30 -1.06
N SER A 403 -46.12 -51.40 -0.37
CA SER A 403 -46.87 -52.66 -0.21
C SER A 403 -48.28 -52.48 -0.73
N GLN A 404 -48.98 -53.59 -1.02
CA GLN A 404 -50.33 -53.53 -1.57
C GLN A 404 -51.25 -54.48 -0.81
N VAL A 405 -52.43 -53.98 -0.43
CA VAL A 405 -53.53 -54.78 0.08
C VAL A 405 -54.77 -54.39 -0.70
N SER A 406 -55.24 -55.28 -1.56
CA SER A 406 -56.37 -55.07 -2.48
C SER A 406 -57.74 -55.05 -1.78
N SER A 407 -57.89 -54.20 -0.76
CA SER A 407 -59.13 -53.97 -0.01
C SER A 407 -59.23 -52.51 0.40
N GLY A 408 -60.45 -51.96 0.39
CA GLY A 408 -60.74 -50.59 0.85
C GLY A 408 -60.65 -50.41 2.36
N SER A 409 -61.40 -49.42 2.83
CA SER A 409 -61.40 -48.86 4.19
C SER A 409 -61.35 -49.87 5.34
N ILE A 410 -60.79 -49.42 6.46
CA ILE A 410 -60.75 -50.16 7.73
C ILE A 410 -61.24 -49.26 8.87
N SER A 411 -61.92 -49.87 9.84
CA SER A 411 -62.43 -49.17 11.03
C SER A 411 -61.97 -49.89 12.31
N PRO A 412 -60.67 -49.86 12.62
CA PRO A 412 -60.14 -50.47 13.84
C PRO A 412 -60.75 -49.83 15.10
N SER A 413 -61.18 -50.65 16.06
CA SER A 413 -61.77 -50.22 17.33
C SER A 413 -60.76 -49.92 18.45
N ASN A 414 -59.46 -50.14 18.21
CA ASN A 414 -58.41 -49.79 19.16
C ASN A 414 -57.91 -48.36 18.94
N SER A 415 -57.27 -47.81 19.98
CA SER A 415 -56.78 -46.43 20.02
C SER A 415 -55.74 -46.11 18.95
N PHE A 416 -55.54 -44.81 18.73
CA PHE A 416 -54.35 -44.27 18.09
C PHE A 416 -53.29 -43.99 19.16
N TYR A 417 -52.05 -44.38 18.88
CA TYR A 417 -50.91 -44.17 19.76
C TYR A 417 -49.76 -43.51 19.01
N ILE A 418 -49.03 -42.65 19.71
CA ILE A 418 -47.71 -42.14 19.29
C ILE A 418 -46.70 -42.69 20.29
N GLY A 419 -45.62 -43.30 19.81
CA GLY A 419 -44.57 -43.90 20.63
C GLY A 419 -44.78 -45.37 21.05
N GLN A 420 -45.93 -45.99 20.71
CA GLN A 420 -46.17 -47.41 20.98
C GLN A 420 -47.12 -48.09 19.97
N ASN A 421 -47.15 -49.42 20.00
CA ASN A 421 -48.23 -50.26 19.44
C ASN A 421 -49.11 -50.84 20.57
N LEU A 422 -50.32 -51.31 20.23
CA LEU A 422 -51.31 -51.86 21.16
C LEU A 422 -50.76 -52.96 22.09
N ASN A 423 -49.89 -53.83 21.58
CA ASN A 423 -49.35 -54.96 22.35
C ASN A 423 -48.23 -54.54 23.33
N SER A 424 -47.89 -53.26 23.44
CA SER A 424 -46.95 -52.70 24.43
C SER A 424 -45.49 -53.18 24.38
N LEU A 425 -45.11 -54.00 23.39
CA LEU A 425 -43.75 -54.57 23.22
C LEU A 425 -42.83 -53.73 22.31
N GLN A 426 -43.38 -52.81 21.53
CA GLN A 426 -42.65 -51.98 20.57
C GLN A 426 -42.74 -50.53 21.02
N ARG A 427 -41.65 -50.00 21.57
CA ARG A 427 -41.57 -48.71 22.26
C ARG A 427 -40.63 -47.79 21.51
N PHE A 428 -41.08 -46.58 21.20
CA PHE A 428 -40.23 -45.61 20.56
C PHE A 428 -39.20 -45.07 21.54
N LYS A 429 -37.95 -44.98 21.10
CA LYS A 429 -36.86 -44.36 21.84
C LYS A 429 -36.27 -43.23 21.01
N GLY A 430 -36.47 -42.00 21.45
CA GLY A 430 -36.00 -40.81 20.73
C GLY A 430 -36.97 -39.64 20.84
N HIS A 431 -36.92 -38.73 19.87
CA HIS A 431 -37.79 -37.55 19.83
C HIS A 431 -38.81 -37.66 18.70
N VAL A 432 -40.03 -37.19 18.94
CA VAL A 432 -41.09 -37.08 17.93
C VAL A 432 -41.64 -35.66 17.95
N ASP A 433 -41.82 -35.10 16.76
CA ASP A 433 -42.30 -33.75 16.53
C ASP A 433 -43.29 -33.76 15.35
N ASP A 434 -44.20 -32.79 15.31
CA ASP A 434 -44.99 -32.41 14.14
C ASP A 434 -45.74 -33.59 13.46
N VAL A 435 -46.49 -34.35 14.28
CA VAL A 435 -47.24 -35.53 13.83
C VAL A 435 -48.54 -35.10 13.17
N ARG A 436 -48.79 -35.56 11.94
CA ARG A 436 -50.01 -35.24 11.18
C ARG A 436 -50.72 -36.47 10.63
N VAL A 437 -52.04 -36.36 10.51
CA VAL A 437 -52.91 -37.35 9.88
C VAL A 437 -53.80 -36.66 8.87
N TYR A 438 -53.83 -37.18 7.64
CA TYR A 438 -54.69 -36.73 6.57
C TYR A 438 -55.63 -37.85 6.11
N ASN A 439 -56.87 -37.53 5.77
CA ASN A 439 -57.88 -38.47 5.26
C ASN A 439 -57.79 -38.72 3.74
N ARG A 440 -56.68 -38.32 3.12
CA ARG A 440 -56.38 -38.47 1.70
C ARG A 440 -54.91 -38.79 1.47
N ALA A 441 -54.60 -39.22 0.26
CA ALA A 441 -53.21 -39.27 -0.20
C ALA A 441 -52.70 -37.85 -0.49
N LEU A 442 -51.55 -37.49 0.08
CA LEU A 442 -50.80 -36.30 -0.30
C LEU A 442 -49.98 -36.58 -1.58
N SER A 443 -49.80 -35.57 -2.42
CA SER A 443 -48.91 -35.64 -3.59
C SER A 443 -47.44 -35.57 -3.17
N ASN A 444 -46.53 -35.85 -4.11
CA ASN A 444 -45.08 -35.72 -3.87
C ASN A 444 -44.71 -34.28 -3.48
N GLU A 445 -45.31 -33.30 -4.16
CA GLU A 445 -45.10 -31.88 -3.92
C GLU A 445 -45.62 -31.50 -2.52
N GLU A 446 -46.79 -32.01 -2.14
CA GLU A 446 -47.34 -31.84 -0.79
C GLU A 446 -46.47 -32.48 0.29
N ILE A 447 -45.79 -33.57 0.03
CA ILE A 447 -44.92 -34.20 1.03
C ILE A 447 -43.60 -33.46 1.15
N PHE A 448 -42.99 -33.10 0.00
CA PHE A 448 -41.74 -32.35 -0.04
C PHE A 448 -41.86 -30.99 0.64
N ALA A 449 -43.01 -30.33 0.50
CA ALA A 449 -43.20 -29.03 1.09
C ALA A 449 -43.51 -29.09 2.62
N LEU A 450 -44.09 -30.18 3.15
CA LEU A 450 -44.22 -30.41 4.59
C LEU A 450 -42.86 -30.68 5.23
N TYR A 451 -42.02 -31.45 4.53
CA TYR A 451 -40.61 -31.61 4.88
C TYR A 451 -39.89 -30.24 4.91
N SER A 452 -40.09 -29.42 3.87
CA SER A 452 -39.46 -28.10 3.79
C SER A 452 -39.86 -27.18 4.94
N ILE A 453 -41.13 -27.21 5.40
CA ILE A 453 -41.56 -26.42 6.55
C ILE A 453 -40.78 -26.82 7.82
N GLY A 454 -40.67 -28.12 8.11
CA GLY A 454 -39.96 -28.59 9.31
C GLY A 454 -38.49 -28.16 9.35
N ILE A 455 -37.76 -28.27 8.23
CA ILE A 455 -36.35 -27.84 8.18
C ILE A 455 -36.15 -26.31 8.17
N HIS A 456 -37.19 -25.52 7.89
CA HIS A 456 -37.14 -24.05 7.98
C HIS A 456 -37.48 -23.54 9.39
N SER A 457 -38.33 -24.25 10.13
CA SER A 457 -38.63 -23.99 11.55
C SER A 457 -37.47 -24.33 12.48
N TYR A 458 -36.63 -25.30 12.08
CA TYR A 458 -35.30 -25.49 12.64
C TYR A 458 -34.41 -24.38 12.07
N SER A 459 -34.22 -23.28 12.79
CA SER A 459 -33.50 -22.12 12.27
C SER A 459 -32.10 -22.53 11.79
N ILE A 460 -31.94 -22.75 10.48
CA ILE A 460 -30.66 -22.82 9.79
C ILE A 460 -30.18 -21.37 9.70
N SER A 461 -29.58 -20.88 10.78
CA SER A 461 -28.77 -19.67 10.72
C SER A 461 -27.44 -20.09 10.12
N HIS A 462 -27.17 -19.69 8.89
CA HIS A 462 -25.78 -19.65 8.43
C HIS A 462 -25.09 -18.54 9.21
N GLY A 463 -23.86 -18.78 9.67
CA GLY A 463 -23.03 -17.69 10.16
C GLY A 463 -22.90 -16.66 9.05
N SER A 464 -23.20 -15.40 9.34
CA SER A 464 -23.01 -14.29 8.41
C SER A 464 -22.26 -13.17 9.09
N CYS A 465 -21.31 -12.62 8.36
CA CYS A 465 -20.53 -11.48 8.80
C CYS A 465 -21.41 -10.25 8.96
N GLY A 466 -21.18 -9.49 10.03
CA GLY A 466 -21.87 -8.22 10.28
C GLY A 466 -21.15 -7.04 9.63
N ASP A 467 -21.64 -5.84 9.88
CA ASP A 467 -21.15 -4.59 9.28
C ASP A 467 -19.66 -4.30 9.51
N SER A 468 -19.04 -4.96 10.51
CA SER A 468 -17.60 -4.83 10.77
C SER A 468 -16.72 -5.62 9.79
N ASP A 469 -17.28 -6.55 9.02
CA ASP A 469 -16.53 -7.35 8.04
C ASP A 469 -16.18 -6.55 6.78
N GLY A 470 -14.92 -6.66 6.36
CA GLY A 470 -14.33 -5.85 5.29
C GLY A 470 -14.08 -4.37 5.66
N ALA A 471 -14.63 -3.90 6.78
CA ALA A 471 -14.50 -2.52 7.24
C ALA A 471 -13.11 -2.25 7.86
N ASN A 472 -12.82 -0.96 8.05
CA ASN A 472 -11.53 -0.47 8.51
C ASN A 472 -11.65 0.15 9.90
N PHE A 473 -10.82 -0.27 10.87
CA PHE A 473 -10.84 0.26 12.23
C PHE A 473 -9.45 0.58 12.78
N LEU A 474 -9.35 1.59 13.66
CA LEU A 474 -8.12 1.92 14.39
C LEU A 474 -7.83 0.93 15.54
N VAL A 475 -8.88 0.34 16.10
CA VAL A 475 -8.83 -0.68 17.17
C VAL A 475 -9.74 -1.85 16.80
N ALA A 476 -9.53 -3.01 17.43
CA ALA A 476 -10.32 -4.21 17.12
C ALA A 476 -11.84 -3.92 17.28
N PRO A 477 -12.68 -4.27 16.28
CA PRO A 477 -14.11 -4.08 16.41
C PRO A 477 -14.66 -4.94 17.56
N ILE A 478 -15.61 -4.40 18.31
CA ILE A 478 -16.29 -5.11 19.42
C ILE A 478 -17.80 -5.27 19.18
N GLU A 479 -18.33 -4.60 18.18
CA GLU A 479 -19.75 -4.58 17.79
C GLU A 479 -19.86 -4.83 16.28
N GLY A 480 -21.06 -5.15 15.79
CA GLY A 480 -21.29 -5.42 14.37
C GLY A 480 -20.52 -6.61 13.82
N LEU A 481 -20.08 -7.55 14.67
CA LEU A 481 -19.22 -8.67 14.27
C LEU A 481 -19.97 -9.70 13.40
N CYS A 482 -21.18 -10.09 13.81
CA CYS A 482 -22.01 -11.04 13.06
C CYS A 482 -23.38 -10.45 12.82
N ALA A 483 -23.84 -10.51 11.56
CA ALA A 483 -25.24 -10.25 11.21
C ALA A 483 -26.10 -11.45 11.63
N HIS A 484 -25.56 -12.67 11.50
CA HIS A 484 -26.20 -13.92 11.90
C HIS A 484 -25.19 -14.90 12.51
N GLY A 485 -25.62 -15.68 13.50
CA GLY A 485 -24.75 -16.57 14.28
C GLY A 485 -24.06 -15.86 15.45
N THR A 486 -23.26 -16.62 16.21
CA THR A 486 -22.57 -16.10 17.39
C THR A 486 -21.11 -15.75 17.05
N PRO A 487 -20.63 -14.53 17.36
CA PRO A 487 -19.23 -14.14 17.13
C PRO A 487 -18.29 -14.84 18.11
N SER A 488 -17.17 -15.34 17.60
CA SER A 488 -16.01 -15.70 18.41
C SER A 488 -15.30 -14.45 18.95
N ALA A 489 -14.34 -14.65 19.86
CA ALA A 489 -13.42 -13.58 20.21
C ALA A 489 -12.65 -13.12 18.96
N VAL A 490 -12.46 -11.80 18.85
CA VAL A 490 -11.67 -11.17 17.80
C VAL A 490 -10.20 -11.44 18.04
N SER A 491 -9.51 -11.97 17.03
CA SER A 491 -8.11 -12.39 17.07
C SER A 491 -7.24 -11.51 16.18
N GLY A 492 -5.95 -11.40 16.51
CA GLY A 492 -4.94 -10.65 15.75
C GLY A 492 -4.70 -9.22 16.23
N VAL A 493 -3.69 -8.57 15.65
CA VAL A 493 -3.33 -7.16 15.91
C VAL A 493 -3.66 -6.24 14.72
N GLY A 494 -4.38 -6.76 13.72
CA GLY A 494 -4.65 -6.14 12.42
C GLY A 494 -3.95 -6.88 11.25
N PRO A 495 -4.68 -7.36 10.22
CA PRO A 495 -6.14 -7.47 10.17
C PRO A 495 -6.66 -8.37 11.29
N TRP A 496 -7.84 -8.04 11.80
CA TRP A 496 -8.51 -8.82 12.84
C TRP A 496 -9.42 -9.85 12.20
N THR A 497 -9.55 -11.01 12.82
CA THR A 497 -10.44 -12.07 12.36
C THR A 497 -11.30 -12.60 13.49
N TRP A 498 -12.53 -12.98 13.16
CA TRP A 498 -13.44 -13.68 14.05
C TRP A 498 -14.32 -14.63 13.24
N MET A 499 -14.98 -15.54 13.92
CA MET A 499 -15.87 -16.51 13.31
C MET A 499 -17.31 -16.20 13.71
N CYS A 500 -18.21 -16.17 12.75
CA CYS A 500 -19.64 -16.14 13.00
C CYS A 500 -20.15 -17.58 12.87
N THR A 501 -20.49 -18.18 14.00
CA THR A 501 -20.94 -19.58 14.06
C THR A 501 -22.45 -19.62 13.98
N GLY A 502 -22.96 -20.09 12.85
CA GLY A 502 -24.37 -20.44 12.68
C GLY A 502 -24.65 -21.91 13.03
N THR A 503 -25.91 -22.30 13.04
CA THR A 503 -26.37 -23.67 13.31
C THR A 503 -26.08 -24.63 12.15
N SER A 504 -25.91 -24.12 10.93
CA SER A 504 -25.61 -24.93 9.73
C SER A 504 -24.19 -24.77 9.20
N ALA A 505 -23.59 -23.60 9.35
CA ALA A 505 -22.26 -23.29 8.88
C ALA A 505 -21.64 -22.14 9.67
N SER A 506 -20.32 -22.12 9.74
CA SER A 506 -19.56 -20.98 10.25
C SER A 506 -18.90 -20.23 9.11
N VAL A 507 -18.90 -18.91 9.18
CA VAL A 507 -18.14 -18.05 8.26
C VAL A 507 -17.04 -17.35 9.03
N THR A 508 -15.87 -17.21 8.41
CA THR A 508 -14.78 -16.41 8.97
C THR A 508 -14.88 -15.01 8.39
N CYS A 509 -14.94 -14.03 9.29
CA CYS A 509 -15.02 -12.62 8.97
C CYS A 509 -13.70 -11.94 9.34
N SER A 510 -13.42 -10.81 8.72
CA SER A 510 -12.21 -10.05 8.94
C SER A 510 -12.44 -8.56 8.83
N ALA A 511 -11.76 -7.80 9.68
CA ALA A 511 -11.68 -6.35 9.56
C ALA A 511 -10.23 -5.93 9.34
N ASN A 512 -10.05 -4.90 8.54
CA ASN A 512 -8.75 -4.31 8.29
C ASN A 512 -8.40 -3.33 9.42
N LYS A 513 -7.12 -3.33 9.80
CA LYS A 513 -6.61 -2.27 10.67
C LYS A 513 -6.26 -1.05 9.84
N SER A 514 -6.87 0.08 10.19
CA SER A 514 -6.45 1.40 9.75
C SER A 514 -5.11 1.73 10.37
N VAL A 515 -4.14 2.07 9.53
CA VAL A 515 -2.82 2.53 9.97
C VAL A 515 -2.60 3.89 9.36
N ASP A 516 -2.43 4.91 10.21
CA ASP A 516 -2.09 6.25 9.76
C ASP A 516 -0.80 6.22 8.94
N GLY A 517 -0.69 7.12 7.96
CA GLY A 517 0.52 7.20 7.15
C GLY A 517 1.72 7.56 8.01
N GLU A 518 2.90 7.05 7.68
CA GLU A 518 4.13 7.39 8.39
C GLU A 518 5.20 7.87 7.43
N CYS A 519 5.89 8.94 7.82
CA CYS A 519 6.95 9.52 7.03
C CYS A 519 8.16 8.59 6.95
N GLY A 520 8.64 8.37 5.73
CA GLY A 520 9.86 7.59 5.47
C GLY A 520 11.14 8.40 5.73
N THR A 521 12.29 7.79 5.43
CA THR A 521 13.61 8.35 5.72
C THR A 521 13.96 9.62 4.93
N ALA A 522 13.15 9.98 3.94
CA ALA A 522 13.25 11.23 3.20
C ALA A 522 12.73 12.44 4.00
N ASN A 523 11.94 12.26 5.05
CA ASN A 523 11.40 13.34 5.89
C ASN A 523 12.47 13.94 6.81
N LYS A 524 13.38 14.72 6.23
CA LYS A 524 14.51 15.35 6.90
C LYS A 524 15.05 16.53 6.10
N GLU A 525 15.99 17.26 6.69
CA GLU A 525 16.77 18.26 5.98
C GLU A 525 17.91 17.60 5.18
N PHE A 526 18.06 18.00 3.91
CA PHE A 526 19.14 17.60 3.01
C PHE A 526 20.15 18.74 2.82
N TYR A 527 21.41 18.43 2.53
CA TYR A 527 22.42 19.46 2.28
C TYR A 527 22.45 19.99 0.86
N ALA A 528 23.03 21.18 0.72
CA ALA A 528 23.20 21.92 -0.53
C ALA A 528 23.77 21.07 -1.69
N THR A 529 24.69 20.16 -1.39
CA THR A 529 25.41 19.35 -2.40
C THR A 529 24.69 18.08 -2.84
N VAL A 530 23.62 17.67 -2.15
CA VAL A 530 22.82 16.51 -2.55
C VAL A 530 21.93 16.88 -3.75
N ALA A 531 21.97 16.05 -4.80
CA ALA A 531 21.22 16.28 -6.05
C ALA A 531 19.84 15.60 -6.09
N GLY A 532 19.52 14.74 -5.12
CA GLY A 532 18.26 13.98 -5.08
C GLY A 532 18.10 13.14 -3.82
N TYR A 533 16.94 12.52 -3.62
CA TYR A 533 16.64 11.73 -2.42
C TYR A 533 17.47 10.45 -2.27
N GLY A 534 18.18 9.97 -3.31
CA GLY A 534 18.99 8.75 -3.23
C GLY A 534 18.14 7.51 -2.91
N SER A 535 18.58 6.70 -1.93
CA SER A 535 17.88 5.50 -1.47
C SER A 535 16.85 5.74 -0.35
N ASN A 536 16.56 7.01 -0.02
CA ASN A 536 15.59 7.32 1.03
C ASN A 536 14.16 6.96 0.57
N THR A 537 13.32 6.54 1.51
CA THR A 537 11.91 6.22 1.28
C THR A 537 11.04 7.42 1.65
N PHE A 538 9.99 7.67 0.86
CA PHE A 538 9.07 8.78 1.13
C PHE A 538 8.10 8.48 2.27
N CYS A 539 7.57 7.26 2.31
CA CYS A 539 6.67 6.78 3.36
C CYS A 539 7.20 5.45 3.91
N SER A 540 7.23 5.30 5.23
CA SER A 540 7.47 4.00 5.90
C SER A 540 6.18 3.19 5.98
N VAL A 541 5.03 3.89 6.08
CA VAL A 541 3.69 3.32 6.01
C VAL A 541 2.85 4.17 5.06
N GLY A 542 2.14 3.51 4.15
CA GLY A 542 1.31 4.19 3.16
C GLY A 542 2.02 4.53 1.86
N SER A 543 1.30 5.19 0.96
CA SER A 543 1.79 5.60 -0.36
C SER A 543 2.00 7.11 -0.42
N PRO A 544 3.13 7.60 -0.97
CA PRO A 544 3.37 9.02 -1.12
C PRO A 544 2.47 9.64 -2.19
N SER A 545 1.96 10.85 -1.92
CA SER A 545 1.26 11.71 -2.86
C SER A 545 1.90 13.10 -2.85
N PRO A 546 2.51 13.56 -3.96
CA PRO A 546 2.70 12.84 -5.22
C PRO A 546 3.61 11.61 -5.06
N SER A 547 3.49 10.62 -5.97
CA SER A 547 4.26 9.36 -5.90
C SER A 547 5.78 9.55 -6.07
N SER A 548 6.18 10.69 -6.64
CA SER A 548 7.56 11.14 -6.73
C SER A 548 7.64 12.62 -6.36
N PRO A 549 7.77 12.95 -5.06
CA PRO A 549 7.95 14.32 -4.60
C PRO A 549 9.21 14.94 -5.22
N ALA A 550 9.14 16.21 -5.62
CA ALA A 550 10.31 16.93 -6.10
C ALA A 550 11.36 17.04 -4.99
N PHE A 551 12.64 17.01 -5.34
CA PHE A 551 13.71 17.22 -4.35
C PHE A 551 13.73 18.69 -3.90
N PRO A 552 13.84 18.98 -2.58
CA PRO A 552 13.82 20.36 -2.10
C PRO A 552 14.96 21.19 -2.70
N THR A 553 14.72 22.48 -2.86
CA THR A 553 15.76 23.47 -3.21
C THR A 553 16.04 24.37 -2.01
N SER A 554 17.19 25.04 -1.99
CA SER A 554 17.56 25.92 -0.86
C SER A 554 16.50 27.01 -0.69
N GLY A 555 15.81 27.03 0.45
CA GLY A 555 14.72 27.96 0.73
C GLY A 555 13.31 27.51 0.30
N SER A 556 13.17 26.36 -0.39
CA SER A 556 11.89 25.79 -0.81
C SER A 556 11.78 24.32 -0.41
N PRO A 557 11.17 24.01 0.75
CA PRO A 557 10.98 22.64 1.20
C PRO A 557 10.00 21.90 0.29
N ALA A 558 10.28 20.63 0.04
CA ALA A 558 9.36 19.70 -0.59
C ALA A 558 8.41 19.13 0.46
N SER A 559 7.15 18.92 0.08
CA SER A 559 6.17 18.26 0.93
C SER A 559 5.41 17.20 0.14
N TRP A 560 5.02 16.14 0.83
CA TRP A 560 4.17 15.07 0.30
C TRP A 560 3.31 14.51 1.43
N GLN A 561 2.21 13.87 1.06
CA GLN A 561 1.39 13.14 2.01
C GLN A 561 1.69 11.66 1.93
N CYS A 562 1.86 11.02 3.08
CA CYS A 562 1.80 9.57 3.20
C CYS A 562 0.35 9.21 3.53
N SER A 563 -0.36 8.65 2.55
CA SER A 563 -1.75 8.22 2.75
C SER A 563 -1.80 7.05 3.72
N GLY A 564 -2.65 7.13 4.75
CA GLY A 564 -2.86 5.99 5.63
C GLY A 564 -3.41 4.78 4.87
N VAL A 565 -3.08 3.59 5.35
CA VAL A 565 -3.57 2.33 4.80
C VAL A 565 -4.93 2.04 5.43
N ASN A 566 -5.87 1.51 4.64
CA ASN A 566 -7.21 1.14 5.12
C ASN A 566 -7.93 2.31 5.83
N GLY A 567 -7.96 3.50 5.21
CA GLY A 567 -8.66 4.67 5.77
C GLY A 567 -7.97 5.35 6.96
N GLY A 568 -6.73 5.01 7.29
CA GLY A 568 -5.91 5.78 8.22
C GLY A 568 -5.68 7.21 7.74
N ASN A 569 -5.41 8.13 8.67
CA ASN A 569 -5.18 9.52 8.35
C ASN A 569 -3.91 9.70 7.51
N ALA A 570 -3.96 10.65 6.57
CA ALA A 570 -2.76 11.05 5.84
C ALA A 570 -1.86 11.91 6.72
N VAL A 571 -0.56 11.59 6.72
CA VAL A 571 0.45 12.39 7.42
C VAL A 571 1.25 13.21 6.40
N THR A 572 1.37 14.50 6.66
CA THR A 572 2.19 15.41 5.84
C THR A 572 3.65 15.28 6.24
N CYS A 573 4.48 14.94 5.28
CA CYS A 573 5.93 14.81 5.41
C CYS A 573 6.61 15.93 4.64
N THR A 574 7.76 16.37 5.13
CA THR A 574 8.52 17.49 4.56
C THR A 574 9.99 17.16 4.47
N ALA A 575 10.61 17.56 3.36
CA ALA A 575 12.06 17.61 3.24
C ALA A 575 12.49 19.05 2.97
N SER A 576 13.49 19.54 3.67
CA SER A 576 14.10 20.85 3.40
C SER A 576 15.49 20.68 2.80
N LYS A 577 16.06 21.75 2.24
CA LYS A 577 17.45 21.78 1.81
C LYS A 577 18.18 22.93 2.48
N ALA A 578 19.17 22.61 3.32
CA ALA A 578 20.00 23.58 4.01
C ALA A 578 20.96 24.29 3.04
N SER A 579 21.25 25.56 3.32
CA SER A 579 22.31 26.30 2.64
C SER A 579 23.68 25.76 3.06
N SER A 580 24.61 25.64 2.10
CA SER A 580 25.98 25.15 2.34
C SER A 580 26.70 26.03 3.38
N VAL A 581 27.36 25.40 4.36
CA VAL A 581 28.29 26.11 5.29
C VAL A 581 29.72 26.17 4.73
N CYS A 582 29.94 25.57 3.57
CA CYS A 582 31.21 25.50 2.86
C CYS A 582 31.40 26.76 2.01
N VAL A 583 32.13 27.74 2.56
CA VAL A 583 32.37 29.04 1.92
C VAL A 583 33.79 29.08 1.33
N SER A 584 33.90 29.14 0.00
CA SER A 584 35.16 29.44 -0.69
C SER A 584 35.64 30.85 -0.34
N GLY A 585 36.96 31.04 -0.26
CA GLY A 585 37.57 32.22 0.35
C GLY A 585 38.56 32.96 -0.54
N GLY A 586 39.25 33.95 0.05
CA GLY A 586 40.32 34.69 -0.62
C GLY A 586 41.52 33.80 -0.97
N GLY A 587 42.36 34.25 -1.91
CA GLY A 587 43.58 33.52 -2.29
C GLY A 587 43.35 32.25 -3.11
N GLY A 588 42.16 32.09 -3.72
CA GLY A 588 41.82 30.90 -4.51
C GLY A 588 41.48 29.67 -3.65
N LEU A 589 41.12 29.88 -2.38
CA LEU A 589 40.64 28.82 -1.49
C LEU A 589 39.28 28.30 -1.96
N THR A 590 39.22 27.01 -2.24
CA THR A 590 37.98 26.29 -2.56
C THR A 590 37.57 25.41 -1.40
N CYS A 591 36.28 25.45 -1.09
CA CYS A 591 35.66 24.52 -0.17
C CYS A 591 34.78 23.55 -0.96
N ILE A 592 34.98 22.25 -0.74
CA ILE A 592 34.11 21.19 -1.27
C ILE A 592 33.40 20.51 -0.10
N GLU A 593 32.07 20.46 -0.17
CA GLU A 593 31.22 19.79 0.82
C GLU A 593 30.73 18.46 0.27
N THR A 594 30.96 17.38 1.01
CA THR A 594 30.52 16.03 0.64
C THR A 594 29.83 15.36 1.83
N VAL A 595 28.99 14.37 1.54
CA VAL A 595 28.31 13.57 2.58
C VAL A 595 28.86 12.15 2.55
N ASP A 596 29.22 11.64 3.72
CA ASP A 596 29.69 10.27 3.98
C ASP A 596 28.79 9.62 5.04
N GLY A 597 27.78 8.87 4.60
CA GLY A 597 26.77 8.29 5.48
C GLY A 597 25.99 9.36 6.26
N ALA A 598 26.10 9.33 7.58
CA ALA A 598 25.47 10.31 8.48
C ALA A 598 26.35 11.55 8.74
N TYR A 599 27.49 11.68 8.08
CA TYR A 599 28.46 12.76 8.34
C TYR A 599 28.61 13.68 7.14
N THR A 600 28.79 14.97 7.42
CA THR A 600 29.15 15.99 6.44
C THR A 600 30.64 16.29 6.55
N VAL A 601 31.32 16.42 5.40
CA VAL A 601 32.75 16.69 5.28
C VAL A 601 32.97 17.97 4.49
N ASN A 602 33.60 18.99 5.09
CA ASN A 602 34.08 20.19 4.41
C ASN A 602 35.59 20.07 4.19
N LYS A 603 36.02 20.03 2.92
CA LYS A 603 37.43 19.99 2.53
C LYS A 603 37.85 21.31 1.90
N TYR A 604 38.83 21.98 2.52
CA TYR A 604 39.40 23.24 2.08
C TYR A 604 40.76 23.02 1.43
N THR A 605 40.90 23.46 0.18
CA THR A 605 42.15 23.39 -0.60
C THR A 605 42.37 24.69 -1.36
N THR A 606 43.60 24.95 -1.82
CA THR A 606 43.85 26.09 -2.71
C THR A 606 43.90 25.63 -4.17
N THR A 607 43.35 26.45 -5.08
CA THR A 607 43.44 26.22 -6.54
C THR A 607 44.79 26.60 -7.13
N ASN A 608 45.59 27.36 -6.38
CA ASN A 608 46.97 27.65 -6.68
C ASN A 608 47.82 27.26 -5.47
N GLY A 609 48.64 26.22 -5.63
CA GLY A 609 49.50 25.67 -4.58
C GLY A 609 50.44 26.65 -3.89
N THR A 610 50.69 27.80 -4.50
CA THR A 610 51.69 28.79 -4.04
C THR A 610 51.09 29.99 -3.30
N ILE A 611 49.77 30.07 -3.17
CA ILE A 611 49.08 31.17 -2.49
C ILE A 611 48.31 30.63 -1.28
N THR A 612 48.51 31.25 -0.12
CA THR A 612 47.75 30.93 1.10
C THR A 612 46.34 31.46 0.99
N GLY A 613 45.36 30.58 1.24
CA GLY A 613 43.94 30.90 1.18
C GLY A 613 43.32 31.00 2.57
N ASN A 614 42.34 31.90 2.75
CA ASN A 614 41.62 32.05 4.01
C ASN A 614 40.10 32.21 3.83
N THR A 615 39.35 31.71 4.81
CA THR A 615 37.90 31.85 4.90
C THR A 615 37.46 31.70 6.36
N SER A 616 36.15 31.76 6.60
CA SER A 616 35.54 31.46 7.89
C SER A 616 34.59 30.28 7.77
N TRP A 617 34.54 29.46 8.81
CA TRP A 617 33.60 28.35 8.96
C TRP A 617 32.78 28.58 10.23
N ILE A 618 31.45 28.52 10.09
CA ILE A 618 30.51 28.64 11.20
C ILE A 618 29.84 27.28 11.36
N PRO A 619 29.89 26.66 12.56
CA PRO A 619 29.25 25.38 12.77
C PRO A 619 27.73 25.44 12.55
N PRO A 620 27.15 24.46 11.85
CA PRO A 620 25.70 24.31 11.78
C PRO A 620 25.07 24.19 13.19
N THR A 621 23.84 24.65 13.33
CA THR A 621 23.06 24.50 14.57
C THR A 621 22.98 23.02 14.96
N GLY A 622 23.18 22.70 16.24
CA GLY A 622 23.17 21.32 16.76
C GLY A 622 24.52 20.59 16.69
N VAL A 623 25.51 21.10 15.96
CA VAL A 623 26.86 20.52 15.93
C VAL A 623 27.69 21.07 17.09
N SER A 624 28.06 20.21 18.04
CA SER A 624 28.94 20.55 19.17
C SER A 624 30.31 19.86 19.12
N GLN A 625 30.52 18.93 18.19
CA GLN A 625 31.77 18.18 18.02
C GLN A 625 32.06 17.91 16.54
N ILE A 626 33.34 17.98 16.17
CA ILE A 626 33.85 17.68 14.82
C ILE A 626 35.08 16.78 14.88
N ALA A 627 35.36 16.04 13.81
CA ALA A 627 36.71 15.57 13.51
C ALA A 627 37.41 16.61 12.61
N LEU A 628 38.70 16.85 12.86
CA LEU A 628 39.51 17.84 12.15
C LEU A 628 40.83 17.20 11.70
N LEU A 629 41.18 17.41 10.43
CA LEU A 629 42.51 17.16 9.88
C LEU A 629 43.06 18.48 9.33
N ALA A 630 44.23 18.91 9.79
CA ALA A 630 44.93 20.08 9.27
C ALA A 630 46.35 19.68 8.85
N ILE A 631 46.71 19.99 7.60
CA ILE A 631 48.03 19.75 7.02
C ILE A 631 48.63 21.06 6.54
N GLY A 632 49.84 21.40 6.97
CA GLY A 632 50.58 22.57 6.48
C GLY A 632 50.97 22.45 5.00
N GLY A 633 51.36 23.54 4.35
CA GLY A 633 51.97 23.45 3.02
C GLY A 633 53.35 22.79 3.09
N GLY A 634 53.72 21.97 2.11
CA GLY A 634 55.05 21.34 2.06
C GLY A 634 56.16 22.36 1.77
N GLY A 635 57.38 22.07 2.20
CA GLY A 635 58.56 22.88 1.86
C GLY A 635 59.04 22.64 0.43
N GLY A 636 59.63 23.65 -0.20
CA GLY A 636 60.26 23.52 -1.51
C GLY A 636 61.60 22.79 -1.44
N GLY A 637 61.95 22.06 -2.49
CA GLY A 637 63.26 21.43 -2.64
C GLY A 637 64.35 22.43 -3.06
N GLY A 638 65.61 22.11 -2.79
CA GLY A 638 66.74 22.95 -3.17
C GLY A 638 67.10 22.85 -4.65
N ASN A 639 67.66 23.93 -5.21
CA ASN A 639 68.29 23.89 -6.53
C ASN A 639 69.48 22.95 -6.45
N THR A 640 69.43 21.88 -7.22
CA THR A 640 70.37 20.78 -7.13
C THR A 640 70.68 20.39 -5.68
N GLY A 641 69.63 20.09 -4.93
CA GLY A 641 69.68 20.14 -3.47
C GLY A 641 68.87 19.05 -2.80
N ALA A 642 68.63 19.19 -1.50
CA ALA A 642 67.85 18.23 -0.75
C ALA A 642 66.34 18.37 -1.01
N GLY A 643 65.58 17.34 -0.64
CA GLY A 643 64.13 17.37 -0.69
C GLY A 643 63.54 18.28 0.41
N GLY A 644 62.45 18.96 0.10
CA GLY A 644 61.65 19.69 1.07
C GLY A 644 60.88 18.73 1.99
N GLY A 645 60.73 19.11 3.26
CA GLY A 645 59.91 18.39 4.22
C GLY A 645 58.42 18.60 3.95
N ALA A 646 57.59 17.62 4.31
CA ALA A 646 56.15 17.77 4.25
C ALA A 646 55.61 18.80 5.26
N GLY A 647 54.38 19.26 5.04
CA GLY A 647 53.65 20.03 6.04
C GLY A 647 53.41 19.23 7.32
N GLY A 648 53.22 19.93 8.43
CA GLY A 648 52.85 19.33 9.71
C GLY A 648 51.49 18.66 9.63
N TYR A 649 51.35 17.50 10.27
CA TYR A 649 50.13 16.71 10.31
C TYR A 649 49.46 16.82 11.68
N LEU A 650 48.23 17.31 11.72
CA LEU A 650 47.41 17.37 12.94
C LEU A 650 46.04 16.75 12.70
N TYR A 651 45.69 15.73 13.48
CA TYR A 651 44.39 15.09 13.44
C TYR A 651 43.76 15.03 14.84
N ASN A 652 42.50 15.43 14.93
CA ASN A 652 41.68 15.27 16.13
C ASN A 652 40.34 14.64 15.74
N ALA A 653 40.03 13.46 16.27
CA ALA A 653 38.80 12.74 15.95
C ALA A 653 37.54 13.32 16.62
N SER A 654 37.68 14.15 17.65
CA SER A 654 36.56 14.68 18.45
C SER A 654 36.89 16.03 19.08
N LEU A 655 37.13 17.03 18.24
CA LEU A 655 37.31 18.41 18.66
C LEU A 655 35.95 19.02 19.06
N SER A 656 35.86 19.51 20.29
CA SER A 656 34.70 20.26 20.76
C SER A 656 34.70 21.66 20.17
N ILE A 657 33.54 22.12 19.72
CA ILE A 657 33.34 23.43 19.09
C ILE A 657 32.19 24.18 19.76
N ASN A 658 32.17 25.49 19.61
CA ASN A 658 31.05 26.35 19.99
C ASN A 658 30.44 26.97 18.74
N HIS A 659 29.23 27.52 18.80
CA HIS A 659 28.57 28.15 17.63
C HIS A 659 29.14 29.54 17.26
N THR A 660 30.46 29.75 17.40
CA THR A 660 31.15 30.95 16.92
C THR A 660 31.88 30.68 15.59
N SER A 661 32.28 31.75 14.90
CA SER A 661 33.02 31.63 13.63
C SER A 661 34.47 31.24 13.85
N TYR A 662 34.96 30.25 13.09
CA TYR A 662 36.35 29.79 13.09
C TYR A 662 37.04 30.21 11.78
N ASN A 663 38.21 30.82 11.89
CA ASN A 663 39.03 31.08 10.71
C ASN A 663 39.67 29.78 10.20
N VAL A 664 39.59 29.57 8.89
CA VAL A 664 40.20 28.44 8.19
C VAL A 664 41.25 28.98 7.23
N THR A 665 42.49 28.54 7.40
CA THR A 665 43.63 28.92 6.54
C THR A 665 44.25 27.66 5.94
N VAL A 666 44.47 27.67 4.63
CA VAL A 666 45.25 26.61 3.96
C VAL A 666 46.55 27.21 3.47
N GLY A 667 47.65 26.72 4.01
CA GLY A 667 49.00 27.18 3.71
C GLY A 667 49.44 26.80 2.30
N ALA A 668 50.07 27.75 1.61
CA ALA A 668 50.79 27.49 0.37
C ALA A 668 51.98 26.54 0.57
N GLY A 669 52.30 25.76 -0.45
CA GLY A 669 53.58 25.10 -0.56
C GLY A 669 54.72 26.10 -0.78
N GLY A 670 55.89 25.78 -0.26
CA GLY A 670 57.10 26.59 -0.41
C GLY A 670 57.65 26.49 -1.83
N LEU A 671 58.13 27.60 -2.38
CA LEU A 671 58.77 27.61 -3.70
C LEU A 671 60.07 26.81 -3.69
N GLY A 672 60.36 26.08 -4.77
CA GLY A 672 61.65 25.41 -4.97
C GLY A 672 62.77 26.40 -5.29
N GLY A 673 64.02 26.01 -5.07
CA GLY A 673 65.18 26.82 -5.43
C GLY A 673 65.26 27.05 -6.94
N ALA A 674 65.36 28.32 -7.37
CA ALA A 674 65.17 28.73 -8.77
C ALA A 674 66.47 29.06 -9.52
N ALA A 675 67.57 29.29 -8.80
CA ALA A 675 68.89 29.56 -9.35
C ALA A 675 69.98 28.71 -8.66
N THR A 676 71.16 28.64 -9.30
CA THR A 676 72.31 27.89 -8.78
C THR A 676 72.65 28.30 -7.34
N GLY A 677 72.53 27.36 -6.41
CA GLY A 677 72.82 27.58 -4.99
C GLY A 677 71.62 28.08 -4.16
N ASP A 678 70.42 28.18 -4.74
CA ASP A 678 69.23 28.54 -3.99
C ASP A 678 68.70 27.37 -3.16
N SER A 679 68.45 27.65 -1.88
CA SER A 679 67.59 26.80 -1.05
C SER A 679 66.13 26.98 -1.46
N GLY A 680 65.30 25.96 -1.23
CA GLY A 680 63.86 26.12 -1.29
C GLY A 680 63.33 27.04 -0.19
N TYR A 681 62.03 27.32 -0.23
CA TYR A 681 61.33 28.10 0.80
C TYR A 681 60.51 27.19 1.71
N LYS A 682 60.34 27.61 2.96
CA LYS A 682 59.45 26.95 3.92
C LYS A 682 58.01 27.02 3.38
N GLY A 683 57.25 25.94 3.55
CA GLY A 683 55.80 25.99 3.35
C GLY A 683 55.14 26.95 4.33
N SER A 684 53.94 27.43 3.99
CA SER A 684 53.11 28.23 4.89
C SER A 684 52.24 27.33 5.78
N ASP A 685 51.86 27.86 6.94
CA ASP A 685 51.03 27.13 7.91
C ASP A 685 49.57 27.03 7.45
N SER A 686 48.92 25.92 7.79
CA SER A 686 47.46 25.77 7.70
C SER A 686 46.86 25.85 9.11
N SER A 687 45.65 26.40 9.24
CA SER A 687 45.03 26.56 10.55
C SER A 687 43.51 26.41 10.56
N PHE A 688 43.00 25.97 11.70
CA PHE A 688 41.59 25.97 12.04
C PHE A 688 41.44 26.61 13.43
N GLY A 689 40.97 27.86 13.48
CA GLY A 689 40.99 28.67 14.69
C GLY A 689 42.40 28.80 15.27
N ALA A 690 42.60 28.31 16.50
CA ALA A 690 43.90 28.32 17.19
C ALA A 690 44.78 27.10 16.88
N ILE A 691 44.27 26.10 16.15
CA ILE A 691 45.02 24.90 15.78
C ILE A 691 45.84 25.21 14.54
N VAL A 692 47.16 25.09 14.62
CA VAL A 692 48.10 25.45 13.55
C VAL A 692 48.96 24.24 13.18
N ALA A 693 48.79 23.79 11.93
CA ALA A 693 49.65 22.81 11.29
C ALA A 693 50.77 23.54 10.56
N GLU A 694 52.00 23.40 11.04
CA GLU A 694 53.13 24.19 10.54
C GLU A 694 53.53 23.80 9.12
N GLY A 695 53.95 24.77 8.31
CA GLY A 695 54.49 24.50 6.98
C GLY A 695 55.80 23.71 7.03
N GLY A 696 56.06 22.93 5.99
CA GLY A 696 57.21 22.04 5.89
C GLY A 696 58.53 22.77 5.70
N GLY A 697 59.60 22.19 6.23
CA GLY A 697 60.94 22.74 6.13
C GLY A 697 61.49 22.68 4.70
N PHE A 698 62.29 23.66 4.31
CA PHE A 698 62.86 23.70 2.97
C PHE A 698 64.06 22.76 2.79
N GLY A 699 64.31 22.30 1.57
CA GLY A 699 65.55 21.67 1.19
C GLY A 699 66.61 22.72 0.79
N PRO A 700 67.84 22.68 1.33
CA PRO A 700 68.92 23.54 0.88
C PRO A 700 69.44 23.11 -0.49
N SER A 701 70.16 23.99 -1.17
CA SER A 701 71.05 23.60 -2.26
C SER A 701 72.19 22.70 -1.76
N HIS A 702 73.13 22.35 -2.63
CA HIS A 702 74.41 21.78 -2.24
C HIS A 702 75.05 22.52 -1.04
N TYR A 703 75.55 21.78 -0.04
CA TYR A 703 76.26 22.30 1.14
C TYR A 703 75.42 23.16 2.11
N GLY A 704 74.31 22.62 2.60
CA GLY A 704 73.49 23.27 3.63
C GLY A 704 72.70 22.31 4.50
N ASN A 705 72.19 22.81 5.63
CA ASN A 705 71.26 22.07 6.49
C ASN A 705 69.83 22.22 5.99
N GLY A 706 69.01 21.18 6.18
CA GLY A 706 67.56 21.24 6.00
C GLY A 706 66.93 22.37 6.80
N GLY A 707 65.86 22.98 6.29
CA GLY A 707 65.08 23.96 7.03
C GLY A 707 64.14 23.33 8.06
N ASN A 708 63.80 24.08 9.11
CA ASN A 708 62.78 23.68 10.10
C ASN A 708 61.36 23.85 9.54
N GLY A 709 60.46 22.97 9.97
CA GLY A 709 59.03 23.06 9.71
C GLY A 709 58.26 21.94 10.41
N GLY A 710 57.00 21.75 10.03
CA GLY A 710 56.17 20.65 10.53
C GLY A 710 56.85 19.29 10.35
N CYS A 711 57.35 19.02 9.14
CA CYS A 711 58.40 18.02 8.90
C CYS A 711 59.70 18.72 8.45
N GLY A 712 60.84 18.15 8.83
CA GLY A 712 62.16 18.73 8.52
C GLY A 712 62.56 18.55 7.05
N GLY A 713 63.23 19.55 6.47
CA GLY A 713 63.85 19.40 5.14
C GLY A 713 65.05 18.45 5.18
N GLY A 714 65.37 17.83 4.06
CA GLY A 714 66.59 17.02 3.91
C GLY A 714 67.84 17.89 4.00
N ALA A 715 69.00 17.30 4.33
CA ALA A 715 70.27 18.02 4.29
C ALA A 715 70.98 17.84 2.94
N GLY A 716 71.68 18.88 2.50
CA GLY A 716 72.56 18.81 1.34
C GLY A 716 73.85 18.07 1.66
N MET A 717 74.64 17.73 0.64
CA MET A 717 75.96 17.11 0.83
C MET A 717 76.93 18.02 1.62
N THR A 718 77.60 17.54 2.69
CA THR A 718 78.52 18.34 3.53
C THR A 718 79.86 17.62 3.82
N ASN A 719 80.96 18.38 3.89
CA ASN A 719 82.35 17.89 3.98
C ASN A 719 82.84 17.48 5.40
N ALA A 720 81.97 17.40 6.41
CA ALA A 720 82.34 17.02 7.78
C ALA A 720 81.15 16.40 8.57
N THR A 721 81.49 15.58 9.56
CA THR A 721 80.59 14.88 10.50
C THR A 721 79.38 15.71 10.98
N GLY A 722 78.18 15.28 10.59
CA GLY A 722 76.94 15.53 11.34
C GLY A 722 76.12 16.75 10.93
N SER A 723 75.68 16.84 9.67
CA SER A 723 74.45 17.60 9.36
C SER A 723 73.29 16.91 10.08
N VAL A 724 72.86 17.49 11.20
CA VAL A 724 71.81 16.92 12.06
C VAL A 724 70.47 17.16 11.38
N PRO A 725 69.66 16.12 11.16
CA PRO A 725 68.28 16.27 10.76
C PRO A 725 67.58 17.22 11.72
N ILE A 726 67.08 18.35 11.21
CA ILE A 726 66.35 19.25 12.09
C ILE A 726 65.03 18.56 12.44
N PRO A 727 64.72 18.39 13.75
CA PRO A 727 63.44 17.83 14.16
C PRO A 727 62.31 18.61 13.49
N GLY A 728 61.31 17.88 12.99
CA GLY A 728 59.99 18.47 12.80
C GLY A 728 59.52 19.06 14.14
N THR A 729 58.60 20.01 14.13
CA THR A 729 58.04 20.57 15.36
C THR A 729 57.25 19.52 16.13
N GLY A 730 57.95 18.80 17.02
CA GLY A 730 57.37 17.83 17.95
C GLY A 730 56.45 16.81 17.28
N SER A 731 55.17 16.79 17.70
CA SER A 731 54.16 15.80 17.33
C SER A 731 53.58 15.92 15.91
N GLN A 732 54.07 16.84 15.07
CA GLN A 732 53.49 17.12 13.75
C GLN A 732 54.21 16.44 12.58
N GLY A 733 55.42 15.92 12.78
CA GLY A 733 56.19 15.34 11.69
C GLY A 733 57.59 14.86 12.06
N TYR A 734 58.24 14.22 11.11
CA TYR A 734 59.57 13.63 11.30
C TYR A 734 60.67 14.49 10.64
N PRO A 735 61.93 14.32 11.07
CA PRO A 735 63.06 15.03 10.47
C PRO A 735 63.39 14.52 9.06
N GLY A 736 64.12 15.33 8.29
CA GLY A 736 64.67 14.93 6.99
C GLY A 736 65.85 13.96 7.07
N GLY A 737 66.31 13.47 5.92
CA GLY A 737 67.50 12.63 5.79
C GLY A 737 68.78 13.45 5.72
N ALA A 738 69.89 12.85 6.17
CA ALA A 738 71.21 13.43 6.01
C ALA A 738 71.70 13.34 4.55
N GLY A 739 72.54 14.30 4.13
CA GLY A 739 73.29 14.21 2.89
C GLY A 739 74.58 13.41 3.05
N TYR A 740 75.15 12.93 1.95
CA TYR A 740 76.40 12.17 1.90
C TYR A 740 77.46 12.92 1.09
N TYR A 741 78.72 12.82 1.49
CA TYR A 741 79.85 13.40 0.76
C TYR A 741 81.12 12.58 0.99
N ASN A 742 81.88 12.27 -0.07
CA ASN A 742 83.13 11.53 0.02
C ASN A 742 84.36 12.36 -0.39
N SER A 743 85.55 11.79 -0.18
CA SER A 743 86.85 12.40 -0.46
C SER A 743 87.15 12.64 -1.95
N GLU A 744 86.30 12.16 -2.88
CA GLU A 744 86.43 12.37 -4.33
C GLU A 744 85.58 13.55 -4.84
N PHE A 745 85.06 14.40 -3.94
CA PHE A 745 84.12 15.48 -4.25
C PHE A 745 82.77 14.99 -4.82
N LYS A 746 82.40 13.74 -4.54
CA LYS A 746 81.10 13.17 -4.93
C LYS A 746 80.21 13.07 -3.68
N GLY A 747 78.99 13.56 -3.78
CA GLY A 747 78.01 13.52 -2.70
C GLY A 747 76.61 13.33 -3.22
N ASN A 748 75.63 13.21 -2.33
CA ASN A 748 74.21 13.18 -2.66
C ASN A 748 73.39 13.79 -1.53
N ASN A 749 72.17 14.23 -1.85
CA ASN A 749 71.33 14.96 -0.92
C ASN A 749 70.30 14.05 -0.23
N GLY A 750 69.96 14.37 1.01
CA GLY A 750 68.95 13.64 1.79
C GLY A 750 67.51 13.96 1.35
N GLY A 751 66.60 13.02 1.60
CA GLY A 751 65.17 13.23 1.38
C GLY A 751 64.53 14.08 2.48
N GLY A 752 63.42 14.75 2.18
CA GLY A 752 62.64 15.48 3.18
C GLY A 752 61.88 14.54 4.11
N GLY A 753 61.61 14.97 5.34
CA GLY A 753 60.80 14.22 6.31
C GLY A 753 59.33 14.20 5.93
N GLY A 754 58.64 13.10 6.24
CA GLY A 754 57.18 12.99 6.13
C GLY A 754 56.51 12.92 7.49
N ALA A 755 55.18 12.92 7.52
CA ALA A 755 54.42 12.81 8.76
C ALA A 755 54.40 11.39 9.36
N GLY A 756 54.68 10.36 8.55
CA GLY A 756 54.69 8.95 8.94
C GLY A 756 56.09 8.37 9.18
N GLY A 757 57.15 9.06 8.77
CA GLY A 757 58.52 8.66 9.04
C GLY A 757 59.58 9.65 8.55
N PRO A 758 60.82 9.52 9.04
CA PRO A 758 61.92 10.40 8.65
C PRO A 758 62.27 10.24 7.16
N GLY A 759 62.86 11.29 6.59
CA GLY A 759 63.46 11.22 5.26
C GLY A 759 64.66 10.28 5.26
N VAL A 760 64.86 9.56 4.16
CA VAL A 760 65.99 8.63 4.03
C VAL A 760 67.27 9.44 3.80
N ALA A 761 68.34 9.05 4.49
CA ALA A 761 69.66 9.63 4.27
C ALA A 761 70.25 9.15 2.94
N ALA A 762 71.03 9.98 2.26
CA ALA A 762 71.84 9.52 1.15
C ALA A 762 72.88 8.50 1.67
N GLY A 763 72.83 7.26 1.18
CA GLY A 763 73.66 6.16 1.68
C GLY A 763 75.08 6.14 1.10
N ASP A 764 75.26 6.73 -0.08
CA ASP A 764 76.51 6.75 -0.82
C ASP A 764 76.55 7.91 -1.84
N ALA A 765 77.64 7.99 -2.61
CA ALA A 765 77.84 9.00 -3.63
C ALA A 765 77.10 8.72 -4.95
N SER A 766 76.20 7.73 -5.00
CA SER A 766 75.41 7.33 -6.17
C SER A 766 73.90 7.29 -5.94
N ASN A 767 73.42 7.37 -4.69
CA ASN A 767 72.00 7.31 -4.37
C ASN A 767 71.61 8.49 -3.47
N SER A 768 70.62 9.27 -3.93
CA SER A 768 69.98 10.31 -3.14
C SER A 768 68.93 9.71 -2.20
N GLY A 769 68.57 10.44 -1.14
CA GLY A 769 67.62 9.96 -0.14
C GLY A 769 66.16 10.10 -0.57
N ASP A 770 65.36 9.04 -0.39
CA ASP A 770 63.91 9.07 -0.57
C ASP A 770 63.21 9.95 0.47
N GLY A 771 62.08 10.53 0.08
CA GLY A 771 61.22 11.28 0.99
C GLY A 771 60.54 10.39 2.03
N GLY A 772 60.42 10.89 3.26
CA GLY A 772 59.75 10.18 4.34
C GLY A 772 58.25 9.96 4.05
N PRO A 773 57.66 8.82 4.41
CA PRO A 773 56.26 8.54 4.12
C PRO A 773 55.34 9.47 4.92
N GLY A 774 54.18 9.80 4.35
CA GLY A 774 53.08 10.46 5.05
C GLY A 774 52.22 9.51 5.87
N LEU A 775 51.14 10.03 6.47
CA LEU A 775 50.17 9.25 7.26
C LEU A 775 48.83 9.10 6.54
N ALA A 776 48.26 7.90 6.61
CA ALA A 776 46.92 7.62 6.11
C ALA A 776 45.84 8.18 7.05
N ASN A 777 44.78 8.77 6.48
CA ASN A 777 43.61 9.22 7.23
C ASN A 777 42.33 8.97 6.41
N SER A 778 41.26 8.53 7.08
CA SER A 778 39.96 8.24 6.48
C SER A 778 38.88 9.29 6.74
N ILE A 779 39.26 10.51 7.15
CA ILE A 779 38.31 11.61 7.47
C ILE A 779 37.37 11.96 6.31
N THR A 780 37.73 11.66 5.06
CA THR A 780 36.85 11.86 3.88
C THR A 780 35.97 10.65 3.56
N GLY A 781 35.90 9.64 4.43
CA GLY A 781 35.24 8.35 4.17
C GLY A 781 36.12 7.34 3.42
N THR A 782 37.24 7.78 2.86
CA THR A 782 38.23 6.95 2.15
C THR A 782 39.62 7.21 2.70
N SER A 783 40.45 6.17 2.80
CA SER A 783 41.81 6.28 3.33
C SER A 783 42.75 6.94 2.32
N ILE A 784 43.23 8.15 2.62
CA ILE A 784 44.16 8.93 1.81
C ILE A 784 45.43 9.21 2.62
N TYR A 785 46.61 9.14 1.99
CA TYR A 785 47.87 9.54 2.60
C TYR A 785 48.09 11.05 2.48
N TYR A 786 48.58 11.69 3.54
CA TYR A 786 48.90 13.12 3.59
C TYR A 786 50.31 13.35 4.12
N ALA A 787 50.92 14.46 3.73
CA ALA A 787 52.21 14.94 4.22
C ALA A 787 53.39 13.97 3.97
N GLY A 788 53.61 13.61 2.70
CA GLY A 788 54.83 12.89 2.27
C GLY A 788 55.99 13.82 1.95
N GLY A 789 57.21 13.49 2.37
CA GLY A 789 58.42 14.31 2.12
C GLY A 789 58.90 14.22 0.66
N GLY A 790 59.64 15.21 0.17
CA GLY A 790 60.21 15.19 -1.18
C GLY A 790 61.51 14.38 -1.28
N GLY A 791 61.79 13.78 -2.44
CA GLY A 791 63.06 13.09 -2.70
C GLY A 791 64.26 14.06 -2.79
N GLY A 792 65.44 13.61 -2.36
CA GLY A 792 66.69 14.36 -2.48
C GLY A 792 67.20 14.41 -3.92
N GLY A 793 67.81 15.52 -4.34
CA GLY A 793 68.40 15.66 -5.66
C GLY A 793 69.65 14.79 -5.85
N ASP A 794 69.77 14.16 -7.03
CA ASP A 794 70.91 13.34 -7.41
C ASP A 794 71.92 14.13 -8.25
N VAL A 795 73.21 13.97 -7.94
CA VAL A 795 74.30 14.73 -8.55
C VAL A 795 75.38 13.85 -9.20
N ALA A 796 75.19 12.51 -9.26
CA ALA A 796 76.28 11.57 -9.56
C ALA A 796 75.93 10.37 -10.48
N ASN A 797 75.08 10.54 -11.49
CA ASN A 797 74.59 9.49 -12.41
C ASN A 797 73.86 8.33 -11.70
N GLY A 798 73.17 8.64 -10.61
CA GLY A 798 72.45 7.72 -9.76
C GLY A 798 71.01 7.42 -10.17
N SER A 799 70.30 6.71 -9.29
CA SER A 799 68.87 6.46 -9.43
C SER A 799 68.07 7.62 -8.84
N ALA A 800 67.00 8.04 -9.53
CA ALA A 800 66.07 9.04 -9.02
C ALA A 800 65.42 8.55 -7.70
N SER A 801 65.46 9.39 -6.67
CA SER A 801 64.78 9.13 -5.40
C SER A 801 63.29 9.46 -5.48
N VAL A 802 62.50 8.71 -4.74
CA VAL A 802 61.04 8.78 -4.75
C VAL A 802 60.59 9.68 -3.60
N GLY A 803 59.57 10.50 -3.85
CA GLY A 803 58.86 11.23 -2.82
C GLY A 803 58.02 10.29 -1.94
N GLY A 804 57.83 10.66 -0.69
CA GLY A 804 57.03 9.89 0.25
C GLY A 804 55.55 9.83 -0.15
N LEU A 805 54.89 8.72 0.20
CA LEU A 805 53.44 8.58 0.08
C LEU A 805 52.74 9.76 0.76
N GLY A 806 51.68 10.30 0.15
CA GLY A 806 51.05 11.54 0.61
C GLY A 806 51.55 12.80 -0.10
N GLY A 807 51.97 12.63 -1.35
CA GLY A 807 52.17 13.74 -2.30
C GLY A 807 53.58 14.30 -2.38
N GLY A 808 54.61 13.60 -1.88
CA GLY A 808 55.99 14.02 -2.03
C GLY A 808 56.45 14.02 -3.49
N GLY A 809 57.23 15.01 -3.90
CA GLY A 809 57.82 15.07 -5.24
C GLY A 809 58.96 14.07 -5.41
N ASN A 810 59.07 13.47 -6.59
CA ASN A 810 60.22 12.64 -6.98
C ASN A 810 61.37 13.51 -7.52
N SER A 811 62.60 13.16 -7.19
CA SER A 811 63.78 13.82 -7.78
C SER A 811 64.02 13.32 -9.21
N ASN A 812 64.85 14.04 -9.95
CA ASN A 812 65.28 13.66 -11.30
C ASN A 812 66.78 13.89 -11.46
N PHE A 813 67.47 12.98 -12.14
CA PHE A 813 68.90 13.10 -12.38
C PHE A 813 69.26 14.21 -13.40
N ASN A 814 68.40 14.45 -14.39
CA ASN A 814 68.64 15.36 -15.53
C ASN A 814 67.55 16.44 -15.70
N ALA A 815 66.80 16.75 -14.64
CA ALA A 815 65.69 17.69 -14.72
C ALA A 815 65.44 18.35 -13.37
N ALA A 816 64.52 19.31 -13.38
CA ALA A 816 63.99 19.89 -12.15
C ALA A 816 63.32 18.80 -11.28
N GLY A 817 63.38 19.01 -9.97
CA GLY A 817 62.64 18.20 -9.01
C GLY A 817 61.14 18.32 -9.25
N SER A 818 60.40 17.24 -9.06
CA SER A 818 58.94 17.28 -9.16
C SER A 818 58.35 18.09 -8.01
N ASN A 819 57.26 18.81 -8.27
CA ASN A 819 56.51 19.48 -7.23
C ASN A 819 55.82 18.46 -6.31
N GLY A 820 55.60 18.86 -5.06
CA GLY A 820 54.66 18.19 -4.18
C GLY A 820 53.22 18.33 -4.69
N THR A 821 52.35 17.44 -4.24
CA THR A 821 50.93 17.44 -4.65
C THR A 821 50.12 18.41 -3.80
N ASP A 822 49.47 19.37 -4.47
CA ASP A 822 48.56 20.32 -3.84
C ASP A 822 47.38 19.62 -3.13
N GLY A 823 46.98 20.17 -1.98
CA GLY A 823 45.92 19.59 -1.14
C GLY A 823 46.34 18.36 -0.35
N LEU A 824 47.63 17.97 -0.38
CA LEU A 824 48.19 16.87 0.43
C LEU A 824 49.35 17.33 1.33
N GLY A 825 49.87 18.55 1.18
CA GLY A 825 51.00 19.08 1.96
C GLY A 825 52.33 18.39 1.69
N GLY A 826 52.51 17.80 0.51
CA GLY A 826 53.73 17.06 0.16
C GLY A 826 54.94 17.96 -0.09
N GLY A 827 56.13 17.51 0.29
CA GLY A 827 57.38 18.24 0.06
C GLY A 827 57.83 18.21 -1.41
N GLY A 828 58.45 19.29 -1.88
CA GLY A 828 59.03 19.37 -3.23
C GLY A 828 60.37 18.62 -3.32
N ALA A 829 60.65 18.01 -4.47
CA ALA A 829 61.91 17.29 -4.65
C ALA A 829 63.10 18.22 -4.88
N GLY A 830 64.31 17.78 -4.53
CA GLY A 830 65.54 18.44 -4.95
C GLY A 830 65.79 18.31 -6.46
N GLY A 831 66.42 19.33 -7.06
CA GLY A 831 66.85 19.27 -8.47
C GLY A 831 68.06 18.36 -8.70
N GLY A 832 68.32 17.95 -9.95
CA GLY A 832 69.51 17.18 -10.33
C GLY A 832 70.74 18.03 -10.72
N TYR A 833 71.89 17.39 -10.93
CA TYR A 833 73.11 17.97 -11.51
C TYR A 833 73.63 17.14 -12.67
N THR A 834 73.87 17.76 -13.84
CA THR A 834 74.62 17.09 -14.92
C THR A 834 75.46 18.03 -15.76
N GLY A 835 76.72 17.63 -15.99
CA GLY A 835 77.60 18.26 -16.99
C GLY A 835 77.81 19.77 -16.79
N GLY A 836 77.71 20.29 -15.56
CA GLY A 836 77.80 21.72 -15.24
C GLY A 836 76.47 22.47 -15.19
N THR A 837 75.34 21.79 -15.42
CA THR A 837 73.99 22.36 -15.36
C THR A 837 73.33 22.06 -14.01
N TYR A 838 72.72 23.09 -13.41
CA TYR A 838 72.02 23.01 -12.13
C TYR A 838 70.51 23.12 -12.37
N PHE A 839 69.74 22.15 -11.92
CA PHE A 839 68.29 22.12 -12.09
C PHE A 839 67.54 22.61 -10.85
N ASN A 840 66.38 23.23 -11.07
CA ASN A 840 65.54 23.79 -10.02
C ASN A 840 64.97 22.71 -9.10
N GLY A 841 64.75 23.08 -7.85
CA GLY A 841 63.95 22.27 -6.94
C GLY A 841 62.46 22.35 -7.29
N GLY A 842 61.70 21.33 -6.92
CA GLY A 842 60.25 21.34 -6.99
C GLY A 842 59.65 22.20 -5.88
N ASN A 843 58.52 22.84 -6.16
CA ASN A 843 57.70 23.49 -5.15
C ASN A 843 57.09 22.45 -4.22
N GLY A 844 56.88 22.78 -2.95
CA GLY A 844 55.99 22.00 -2.08
C GLY A 844 54.54 22.11 -2.55
N GLY A 845 53.73 21.11 -2.20
CA GLY A 845 52.28 21.15 -2.40
C GLY A 845 51.58 21.94 -1.31
N SER A 846 50.47 22.60 -1.64
CA SER A 846 49.62 23.25 -0.63
C SER A 846 49.08 22.28 0.41
N GLY A 847 48.78 22.83 1.59
CA GLY A 847 48.16 22.11 2.69
C GLY A 847 46.69 21.78 2.43
N VAL A 848 46.01 21.31 3.48
CA VAL A 848 44.57 21.04 3.45
C VAL A 848 44.00 21.18 4.86
N VAL A 849 42.76 21.65 4.96
CA VAL A 849 41.97 21.56 6.20
C VAL A 849 40.68 20.80 5.90
N ILE A 850 40.38 19.76 6.68
CA ILE A 850 39.20 18.92 6.53
C ILE A 850 38.44 18.86 7.85
N ILE A 851 37.16 19.19 7.79
CA ILE A 851 36.24 19.18 8.93
C ILE A 851 35.16 18.13 8.65
N ARG A 852 34.90 17.23 9.59
CA ARG A 852 33.85 16.21 9.50
C ARG A 852 32.96 16.25 10.74
N TYR A 853 31.64 16.25 10.57
CA TYR A 853 30.69 16.30 11.69
C TYR A 853 29.41 15.52 11.40
N LEU A 854 28.70 15.13 12.45
CA LEU A 854 27.41 14.46 12.34
C LEU A 854 26.37 15.44 11.77
N THR A 855 25.63 14.98 10.78
CA THR A 855 24.55 15.72 10.15
C THR A 855 23.44 16.03 11.17
N PRO A 856 23.10 17.31 11.44
CA PRO A 856 22.04 17.68 12.38
C PRO A 856 20.65 17.18 11.99
#